data_AF-A0A4V6TT32-F1
#
_entry.id   AF-A0A4V6TT32-F1
#
_cell.length_a   1.000
_cell.length_b   1.000
_cell.length_c   1.000
_cell.angle_alpha   90.00
_cell.angle_beta   90.00
_cell.angle_gamma   90.00
#
_symmetry.space_group_name_H-M   'P 1'
#
loop_
_entity.id
_entity.type
_entity.pdbx_description
1 polymer ?
#
loop_
_entity_poly.entity_id
_entity_poly.type
_entity_poly.pdbx_seq_one_letter_code
_entity_poly.pdbx_strand_id
1 'polypeptide(L)'
;MATKFVAVVASVKDLVRTGPTLDLAWLTACGAYVEQYWSDASGGRESVAWSVHAPVRLVVAGGTPPTSSQTVALVRQQAAADGLPFADDEHLVVFKDWPDPGTGQTATDPTVVALNFSVNIVLHEMGHFFQTRHAGLTGHAGRYSNFTNLDYTDLSCLMGGPGWLVDASVALPTGPTFSDPAGSTRTPPAYTLAGPGMSPPMTERAGWLDPTDATVVADVTGGLPAQLTLAPWAGSPRPGHQGPQVAVVARGLAPGGDPVWIALRSPASRWDRGYPTPDGGSPGDAFLIATEAAPRGATYLLSSCPATPRSWMRLGRAPLRVTAEDGSGPREARVTITLDPWRGWTPLAAPDLDAASQLAAVGRDGGIDLFVIGRSGTVHTCRYDGGVWEAWRALGGRTFAPDAGLAVASPTPTTQQVFAVGGGAVQVRRFADGAWGPAWDPLDDVAVEVDGRSRLAAAATGADRIELFVSDREGLVRQFTLDAAGHVVDADTLPPVARARALAAEPLDGSDVQVHAVTEGADDARLLSIEGHLGAWPPWQINRIPLADTPGPDAGVAAVAGRPGAATALVGGGAPLVRFFEAGSWKPETEAVDGLRATSRSAVAAAALSLDTLVAFTVGERPDAHGRPAPTLLTATRSFDPEVTAASTQAQRQYVGSLITLDGRMVTVNDDDAVVLPGALRTTGAEEFIGPRERFTVLELEDVMDGNGEKVLVALRAANGLFVSAAGGGGGALTASATQRGPWETFILGTMADPGRHAWVSTLTGRLWSVEPGGGEFLTADRTVAGEWETFFVVGRPSTA
;
A
#
# COMPACT_ATOMS: atom_id res chain seq x y z
N MET A 1 -25.48 9.45 6.17
CA MET A 1 -26.52 9.96 5.24
C MET A 1 -25.78 10.59 4.07
N ALA A 2 -26.23 10.37 2.84
CA ALA A 2 -25.60 10.99 1.67
C ALA A 2 -25.95 12.48 1.59
N THR A 3 -24.99 13.32 1.17
CA THR A 3 -25.26 14.73 0.87
C THR A 3 -26.00 14.81 -0.46
N LYS A 4 -27.25 15.27 -0.45
CA LYS A 4 -28.11 15.30 -1.65
C LYS A 4 -27.91 16.59 -2.43
N PHE A 5 -27.46 16.48 -3.67
CA PHE A 5 -27.44 17.58 -4.64
C PHE A 5 -28.59 17.45 -5.62
N VAL A 6 -29.26 18.57 -5.88
CA VAL A 6 -30.38 18.63 -6.84
C VAL A 6 -30.11 19.73 -7.86
N ALA A 7 -29.73 19.32 -9.06
CA ALA A 7 -29.58 20.22 -10.18
C ALA A 7 -30.95 20.64 -10.72
N VAL A 8 -31.11 21.92 -11.05
CA VAL A 8 -32.34 22.45 -11.63
C VAL A 8 -32.05 23.54 -12.65
N VAL A 9 -32.63 23.42 -13.85
CA VAL A 9 -32.62 24.52 -14.83
C VAL A 9 -33.76 25.47 -14.50
N ALA A 10 -33.43 26.69 -14.11
CA ALA A 10 -34.40 27.75 -13.90
C ALA A 10 -34.54 28.62 -15.15
N SER A 11 -35.75 29.09 -15.41
CA SER A 11 -36.04 30.09 -16.45
C SER A 11 -36.98 31.19 -15.94
N VAL A 12 -36.83 32.42 -16.43
CA VAL A 12 -37.79 33.50 -16.14
C VAL A 12 -38.85 33.56 -17.23
N LYS A 13 -40.12 33.57 -16.83
CA LYS A 13 -41.24 33.70 -17.75
C LYS A 13 -41.14 35.02 -18.53
N ASP A 14 -41.39 34.95 -19.84
CA ASP A 14 -41.40 36.07 -20.79
C ASP A 14 -40.04 36.80 -20.99
N LEU A 15 -38.94 36.22 -20.50
CA LEU A 15 -37.57 36.64 -20.83
C LEU A 15 -37.03 35.89 -22.07
N VAL A 16 -36.22 36.56 -22.89
CA VAL A 16 -35.54 35.93 -24.03
C VAL A 16 -34.34 35.13 -23.52
N ARG A 17 -34.31 33.82 -23.82
CA ARG A 17 -33.13 32.96 -23.58
C ARG A 17 -31.96 33.42 -24.44
N THR A 18 -30.81 33.67 -23.82
CA THR A 18 -29.56 33.99 -24.54
C THR A 18 -28.48 32.91 -24.41
N GLY A 19 -28.63 31.95 -23.48
CA GLY A 19 -27.67 30.86 -23.25
C GLY A 19 -28.03 29.52 -23.90
N PRO A 20 -27.09 28.56 -23.97
CA PRO A 20 -27.35 27.20 -24.40
C PRO A 20 -28.38 26.51 -23.49
N THR A 21 -29.22 25.66 -24.08
CA THR A 21 -30.16 24.84 -23.29
C THR A 21 -29.41 23.62 -22.75
N LEU A 22 -29.07 23.64 -21.47
CA LEU A 22 -28.54 22.47 -20.77
C LEU A 22 -29.58 21.36 -20.79
N ASP A 23 -29.24 20.22 -21.40
CA ASP A 23 -30.17 19.10 -21.51
C ASP A 23 -30.17 18.24 -20.24
N LEU A 24 -31.33 17.64 -19.95
CA LEU A 24 -31.55 16.91 -18.70
C LEU A 24 -30.67 15.65 -18.61
N ALA A 25 -30.41 14.98 -19.74
CA ALA A 25 -29.58 13.78 -19.79
C ALA A 25 -28.10 14.10 -19.57
N TRP A 26 -27.64 15.27 -20.00
CA TRP A 26 -26.31 15.80 -19.72
C TRP A 26 -26.15 16.13 -18.23
N LEU A 27 -27.11 16.83 -17.61
CA LEU A 27 -27.09 17.09 -16.16
C LEU A 27 -27.14 15.80 -15.31
N THR A 28 -27.88 14.77 -15.76
CA THR A 28 -27.90 13.46 -15.10
C THR A 28 -26.56 12.73 -15.24
N ALA A 29 -25.95 12.75 -16.44
CA ALA A 29 -24.66 12.11 -16.68
C ALA A 29 -23.48 12.83 -15.98
N CYS A 30 -23.53 14.17 -15.88
CA CYS A 30 -22.64 14.93 -15.00
C CYS A 30 -22.78 14.46 -13.55
N GLY A 31 -24.01 14.26 -13.07
CA GLY A 31 -24.29 13.76 -11.74
C GLY A 31 -23.58 12.45 -11.41
N ALA A 32 -23.80 11.44 -12.25
CA ALA A 32 -23.15 10.14 -12.08
C ALA A 32 -21.61 10.22 -12.11
N TYR A 33 -21.04 11.16 -12.88
CA TYR A 33 -19.60 11.41 -12.87
C TYR A 33 -19.13 12.07 -11.56
N VAL A 34 -19.86 13.07 -11.05
CA VAL A 34 -19.59 13.72 -9.76
C VAL A 34 -19.66 12.70 -8.63
N GLU A 35 -20.71 11.85 -8.60
CA GLU A 35 -20.86 10.77 -7.62
C GLU A 35 -19.70 9.78 -7.67
N GLN A 36 -19.33 9.29 -8.85
CA GLN A 36 -18.24 8.34 -9.01
C GLN A 36 -16.89 8.96 -8.64
N TYR A 37 -16.59 10.18 -9.08
CA TYR A 37 -15.35 10.86 -8.74
C TYR A 37 -15.24 11.16 -7.24
N TRP A 38 -16.34 11.56 -6.59
CA TRP A 38 -16.36 11.76 -5.13
C TRP A 38 -16.11 10.47 -4.36
N SER A 39 -16.71 9.37 -4.84
CA SER A 39 -16.44 8.02 -4.32
C SER A 39 -14.97 7.65 -4.52
N ASP A 40 -14.42 7.81 -5.72
CA ASP A 40 -13.05 7.42 -6.04
C ASP A 40 -12.02 8.27 -5.26
N ALA A 41 -12.22 9.59 -5.16
CA ALA A 41 -11.33 10.52 -4.45
C ALA A 41 -11.37 10.32 -2.92
N SER A 42 -12.56 10.16 -2.33
CA SER A 42 -12.70 9.91 -0.89
C SER A 42 -12.28 8.49 -0.47
N GLY A 43 -11.94 7.61 -1.43
CA GLY A 43 -11.72 6.19 -1.16
C GLY A 43 -12.99 5.49 -0.66
N GLY A 44 -14.16 5.93 -1.13
CA GLY A 44 -15.49 5.44 -0.77
C GLY A 44 -16.06 6.00 0.54
N ARG A 45 -15.32 6.86 1.26
CA ARG A 45 -15.68 7.32 2.62
C ARG A 45 -16.82 8.34 2.64
N GLU A 46 -17.05 9.06 1.56
CA GLU A 46 -18.11 10.07 1.45
C GLU A 46 -19.10 9.71 0.34
N SER A 47 -20.39 9.71 0.69
CA SER A 47 -21.48 9.51 -0.26
C SER A 47 -22.18 10.83 -0.56
N VAL A 48 -22.15 11.22 -1.83
CA VAL A 48 -23.02 12.25 -2.41
C VAL A 48 -24.10 11.56 -3.24
N ALA A 49 -25.28 12.16 -3.31
CA ALA A 49 -26.38 11.68 -4.14
C ALA A 49 -26.85 12.83 -5.05
N TRP A 50 -26.72 12.68 -6.35
CA TRP A 50 -27.10 13.67 -7.35
C TRP A 50 -28.43 13.31 -8.00
N SER A 51 -29.31 14.30 -8.09
CA SER A 51 -30.56 14.20 -8.83
C SER A 51 -30.77 15.45 -9.67
N VAL A 52 -31.66 15.36 -10.66
CA VAL A 52 -32.02 16.50 -11.50
C VAL A 52 -33.52 16.73 -11.42
N HIS A 53 -33.90 17.91 -10.95
CA HIS A 53 -35.28 18.35 -10.85
C HIS A 53 -35.80 18.80 -12.22
N ALA A 54 -37.12 18.71 -12.41
CA ALA A 54 -37.79 19.27 -13.59
C ALA A 54 -37.49 20.78 -13.72
N PRO A 55 -37.36 21.34 -14.94
CA PRO A 55 -37.07 22.76 -15.12
C PRO A 55 -38.14 23.66 -14.47
N VAL A 56 -37.70 24.64 -13.67
CA VAL A 56 -38.59 25.55 -12.93
C VAL A 56 -38.74 26.86 -13.69
N ARG A 57 -39.98 27.36 -13.82
CA ARG A 57 -40.29 28.57 -14.60
C ARG A 57 -40.82 29.69 -13.71
N LEU A 58 -39.90 30.57 -13.28
CA LEU A 58 -40.18 31.68 -12.37
C LEU A 58 -41.14 32.69 -12.98
N VAL A 59 -42.22 32.99 -12.27
CA VAL A 59 -43.13 34.11 -12.59
C VAL A 59 -42.75 35.32 -11.74
N VAL A 60 -42.01 36.27 -12.32
CA VAL A 60 -41.46 37.42 -11.59
C VAL A 60 -42.27 38.69 -11.86
N ALA A 61 -42.75 39.34 -10.80
CA ALA A 61 -43.55 40.55 -10.92
C ALA A 61 -42.72 41.73 -11.44
N GLY A 62 -43.21 42.41 -12.48
CA GLY A 62 -42.58 43.61 -13.04
C GLY A 62 -41.49 43.37 -14.11
N GLY A 63 -41.21 42.13 -14.50
CA GLY A 63 -40.33 41.81 -15.63
C GLY A 63 -38.83 41.99 -15.39
N THR A 64 -38.41 42.42 -14.19
CA THR A 64 -37.00 42.47 -13.79
C THR A 64 -36.52 41.07 -13.40
N PRO A 65 -35.40 40.56 -13.96
CA PRO A 65 -34.85 39.26 -13.55
C PRO A 65 -34.38 39.27 -12.09
N PRO A 66 -34.45 38.14 -11.36
CA PRO A 66 -33.98 38.06 -9.99
C PRO A 66 -32.45 37.95 -9.92
N THR A 67 -31.86 38.51 -8.86
CA THR A 67 -30.42 38.40 -8.56
C THR A 67 -30.05 36.97 -8.14
N SER A 68 -28.76 36.62 -8.16
CA SER A 68 -28.27 35.35 -7.60
C SER A 68 -28.73 35.11 -6.16
N SER A 69 -28.68 36.13 -5.29
CA SER A 69 -29.14 36.04 -3.90
C SER A 69 -30.65 35.76 -3.77
N GLN A 70 -31.48 36.20 -4.73
CA GLN A 70 -32.93 35.92 -4.73
C GLN A 70 -33.27 34.57 -5.39
N THR A 71 -32.38 34.04 -6.24
CA THR A 71 -32.68 32.94 -7.17
C THR A 71 -33.13 31.66 -6.46
N VAL A 72 -32.38 31.17 -5.47
CA VAL A 72 -32.69 29.86 -4.84
C VAL A 72 -34.01 29.88 -4.09
N ALA A 73 -34.31 30.97 -3.37
CA ALA A 73 -35.56 31.13 -2.65
C ALA A 73 -36.76 31.14 -3.60
N LEU A 74 -36.67 31.87 -4.72
CA LEU A 74 -37.72 31.91 -5.75
C LEU A 74 -37.89 30.57 -6.47
N VAL A 75 -36.81 29.83 -6.74
CA VAL A 75 -36.88 28.49 -7.33
C VAL A 75 -37.56 27.50 -6.40
N ARG A 76 -37.23 27.49 -5.10
CA ARG A 76 -37.93 26.65 -4.11
C ARG A 76 -39.41 27.03 -3.99
N GLN A 77 -39.73 28.32 -3.92
CA GLN A 77 -41.10 28.81 -3.83
C GLN A 77 -41.93 28.43 -5.06
N GLN A 78 -41.39 28.62 -6.27
CA GLN A 78 -42.08 28.30 -7.52
C GLN A 78 -42.25 26.78 -7.67
N ALA A 79 -41.23 25.98 -7.41
CA ALA A 79 -41.33 24.52 -7.49
C ALA A 79 -42.37 23.95 -6.51
N ALA A 80 -42.43 24.48 -5.28
CA ALA A 80 -43.48 24.14 -4.32
C ALA A 80 -44.89 24.54 -4.80
N ALA A 81 -45.03 25.70 -5.46
CA ALA A 81 -46.30 26.15 -6.06
C ALA A 81 -46.71 25.29 -7.28
N ASP A 82 -45.73 24.79 -8.03
CA ASP A 82 -45.91 23.89 -9.18
C ASP A 82 -46.17 22.43 -8.76
N GLY A 83 -46.19 22.14 -7.45
CA GLY A 83 -46.50 20.82 -6.89
C GLY A 83 -45.30 19.87 -6.75
N LEU A 84 -44.08 20.36 -6.94
CA LEU A 84 -42.82 19.62 -6.83
C LEU A 84 -41.87 20.35 -5.85
N PRO A 85 -42.13 20.33 -4.54
CA PRO A 85 -41.24 20.96 -3.57
C PRO A 85 -39.93 20.17 -3.41
N PHE A 86 -38.81 20.90 -3.36
CA PHE A 86 -37.53 20.35 -2.89
C PHE A 86 -37.58 20.08 -1.38
N ALA A 87 -36.87 19.06 -0.92
CA ALA A 87 -36.73 18.75 0.49
C ALA A 87 -35.81 19.74 1.23
N ASP A 88 -35.94 19.80 2.56
CA ASP A 88 -35.15 20.70 3.41
C ASP A 88 -33.67 20.27 3.53
N ASP A 89 -33.37 18.98 3.29
CA ASP A 89 -32.02 18.41 3.32
C ASP A 89 -31.32 18.38 1.94
N GLU A 90 -31.96 18.91 0.90
CA GLU A 90 -31.43 18.98 -0.46
C GLU A 90 -30.63 20.25 -0.73
N HIS A 91 -29.43 20.12 -1.28
CA HIS A 91 -28.60 21.21 -1.76
C HIS A 91 -28.89 21.51 -3.24
N LEU A 92 -29.57 22.62 -3.51
CA LEU A 92 -29.88 23.04 -4.88
C LEU A 92 -28.65 23.55 -5.63
N VAL A 93 -28.53 23.14 -6.90
CA VAL A 93 -27.63 23.72 -7.90
C VAL A 93 -28.50 24.26 -9.03
N VAL A 94 -28.75 25.57 -9.02
CA VAL A 94 -29.61 26.26 -9.99
C VAL A 94 -28.81 26.77 -11.18
N PHE A 95 -29.14 26.29 -12.38
CA PHE A 95 -28.62 26.80 -13.65
C PHE A 95 -29.63 27.81 -14.24
N LYS A 96 -29.28 29.10 -14.28
CA LYS A 96 -30.14 30.16 -14.82
C LYS A 96 -29.91 30.36 -16.31
N ASP A 97 -30.98 30.59 -17.07
CA ASP A 97 -30.88 30.98 -18.50
C ASP A 97 -30.89 32.51 -18.76
N TRP A 98 -30.70 33.32 -17.71
CA TRP A 98 -30.68 34.79 -17.75
C TRP A 98 -29.42 35.41 -17.11
N PRO A 99 -28.99 36.61 -17.56
CA PRO A 99 -27.88 37.35 -16.95
C PRO A 99 -28.24 37.95 -15.58
N ASP A 100 -27.28 38.02 -14.65
CA ASP A 100 -27.51 38.62 -13.34
C ASP A 100 -27.49 40.17 -13.41
N PRO A 101 -28.57 40.86 -13.03
CA PRO A 101 -28.62 42.32 -13.09
C PRO A 101 -27.67 43.03 -12.10
N GLY A 102 -27.14 42.33 -11.09
CA GLY A 102 -26.21 42.89 -10.12
C GLY A 102 -24.74 42.90 -10.54
N THR A 103 -24.34 42.10 -11.53
CA THR A 103 -22.92 41.92 -11.92
C THR A 103 -22.56 42.48 -13.30
N GLY A 104 -23.57 42.86 -14.10
CA GLY A 104 -23.36 43.50 -15.41
C GLY A 104 -22.80 42.59 -16.52
N GLN A 105 -22.76 41.26 -16.31
CA GLN A 105 -22.26 40.31 -17.30
C GLN A 105 -23.28 40.06 -18.43
N THR A 106 -22.78 39.92 -19.67
CA THR A 106 -23.60 39.88 -20.88
C THR A 106 -23.68 38.50 -21.54
N ALA A 107 -24.92 38.08 -21.79
CA ALA A 107 -25.41 37.39 -22.98
C ALA A 107 -24.94 35.96 -23.39
N THR A 108 -23.86 35.35 -22.88
CA THR A 108 -23.39 34.05 -23.45
C THR A 108 -23.51 32.77 -22.61
N ASP A 109 -23.62 32.83 -21.28
CA ASP A 109 -23.48 31.63 -20.42
C ASP A 109 -24.55 31.53 -19.31
N PRO A 110 -24.96 30.31 -18.90
CA PRO A 110 -25.98 30.08 -17.88
C PRO A 110 -25.45 30.24 -16.45
N THR A 111 -25.90 31.28 -15.73
CA THR A 111 -25.35 31.62 -14.41
C THR A 111 -25.76 30.59 -13.35
N VAL A 112 -24.77 29.92 -12.73
CA VAL A 112 -25.03 28.89 -11.71
C VAL A 112 -25.04 29.46 -10.29
N VAL A 113 -25.99 29.03 -9.47
CA VAL A 113 -26.15 29.44 -8.06
C VAL A 113 -26.50 28.23 -7.20
N ALA A 114 -25.81 28.05 -6.09
CA ALA A 114 -26.14 27.03 -5.08
C ALA A 114 -26.37 27.67 -3.70
N LEU A 115 -27.08 26.95 -2.83
CA LEU A 115 -27.30 27.33 -1.43
C LEU A 115 -26.59 26.33 -0.50
N ASN A 116 -25.86 26.85 0.49
CA ASN A 116 -25.07 26.08 1.46
C ASN A 116 -23.97 25.18 0.85
N PHE A 117 -23.62 25.37 -0.44
CA PHE A 117 -22.67 24.53 -1.18
C PHE A 117 -21.80 25.35 -2.15
N SER A 118 -20.59 24.88 -2.45
CA SER A 118 -19.60 25.56 -3.32
C SER A 118 -19.84 25.27 -4.80
N VAL A 119 -20.38 26.25 -5.54
CA VAL A 119 -20.60 26.17 -6.99
C VAL A 119 -19.31 25.82 -7.75
N ASN A 120 -18.14 26.28 -7.27
CA ASN A 120 -16.85 26.03 -7.90
C ASN A 120 -16.49 24.54 -7.98
N ILE A 121 -16.88 23.74 -6.99
CA ILE A 121 -16.60 22.30 -6.95
C ILE A 121 -17.40 21.59 -8.05
N VAL A 122 -18.71 21.77 -8.07
CA VAL A 122 -19.58 21.15 -9.09
C VAL A 122 -19.22 21.63 -10.49
N LEU A 123 -18.88 22.91 -10.69
CA LEU A 123 -18.40 23.40 -11.99
C LEU A 123 -17.03 22.83 -12.39
N HIS A 124 -16.14 22.52 -11.44
CA HIS A 124 -14.86 21.85 -11.70
C HIS A 124 -15.08 20.42 -12.21
N GLU A 125 -15.87 19.62 -11.48
CA GLU A 125 -16.15 18.23 -11.85
C GLU A 125 -16.98 18.11 -13.14
N MET A 126 -17.94 19.02 -13.36
CA MET A 126 -18.66 19.12 -14.63
C MET A 126 -17.73 19.50 -15.80
N GLY A 127 -16.64 20.23 -15.53
CA GLY A 127 -15.59 20.53 -16.49
C GLY A 127 -14.82 19.28 -16.93
N HIS A 128 -14.39 18.45 -15.98
CA HIS A 128 -13.74 17.16 -16.26
C HIS A 128 -14.67 16.26 -17.09
N PHE A 129 -15.93 16.10 -16.68
CA PHE A 129 -16.92 15.34 -17.44
C PHE A 129 -17.10 15.85 -18.88
N PHE A 130 -17.20 17.16 -19.07
CA PHE A 130 -17.35 17.75 -20.41
C PHE A 130 -16.13 17.46 -21.29
N GLN A 131 -14.92 17.59 -20.74
CA GLN A 131 -13.68 17.29 -21.46
C GLN A 131 -13.59 15.80 -21.84
N THR A 132 -13.94 14.90 -20.92
CA THR A 132 -14.02 13.44 -21.17
C THR A 132 -15.04 13.08 -22.26
N ARG A 133 -16.24 13.67 -22.22
CA ARG A 133 -17.34 13.34 -23.15
C ARG A 133 -17.10 13.84 -24.58
N HIS A 134 -16.32 14.90 -24.76
CA HIS A 134 -16.14 15.56 -26.05
C HIS A 134 -14.75 15.39 -26.67
N ALA A 135 -13.85 14.63 -26.05
CA ALA A 135 -12.46 14.42 -26.50
C ALA A 135 -11.72 15.76 -26.80
N GLY A 136 -12.06 16.80 -26.04
CA GLY A 136 -11.68 18.18 -26.35
C GLY A 136 -10.29 18.53 -25.85
N LEU A 137 -9.47 19.12 -26.72
CA LEU A 137 -8.25 19.81 -26.32
C LEU A 137 -8.62 21.12 -25.61
N THR A 138 -8.68 21.05 -24.27
CA THR A 138 -8.89 22.14 -23.31
C THR A 138 -10.25 22.83 -23.35
N GLY A 139 -10.80 23.11 -22.16
CA GLY A 139 -12.06 23.83 -22.03
C GLY A 139 -12.57 23.91 -20.61
N HIS A 140 -12.07 24.86 -19.81
CA HIS A 140 -12.85 25.35 -18.67
C HIS A 140 -14.13 26.03 -19.20
N ALA A 141 -15.25 25.90 -18.47
CA ALA A 141 -16.42 26.73 -18.69
C ALA A 141 -16.02 28.22 -18.59
N GLY A 142 -16.17 28.95 -19.69
CA GLY A 142 -15.23 30.03 -20.05
C GLY A 142 -15.25 31.34 -19.25
N ARG A 143 -16.12 31.48 -18.23
CA ARG A 143 -16.25 32.64 -17.31
C ARG A 143 -17.22 32.31 -16.17
N TYR A 144 -16.80 32.35 -14.90
CA TYR A 144 -17.70 32.57 -13.76
C TYR A 144 -17.03 33.29 -12.58
N SER A 145 -17.86 33.88 -11.70
CA SER A 145 -17.48 34.76 -10.58
C SER A 145 -17.68 34.09 -9.22
N ASN A 146 -16.71 34.32 -8.31
CA ASN A 146 -16.51 33.61 -7.03
C ASN A 146 -17.63 33.76 -5.97
N PHE A 147 -17.72 32.73 -5.11
CA PHE A 147 -17.89 32.89 -3.65
C PHE A 147 -17.16 31.76 -2.89
N THR A 148 -16.46 32.12 -1.79
CA THR A 148 -15.73 31.23 -0.87
C THR A 148 -16.66 30.63 0.22
N ASN A 149 -16.29 29.71 1.11
CA ASN A 149 -14.97 29.20 1.55
C ASN A 149 -14.99 27.65 1.71
N LEU A 150 -13.84 27.01 1.96
CA LEU A 150 -13.70 25.55 2.13
C LEU A 150 -13.01 25.15 3.45
N ASP A 151 -13.42 23.98 3.96
CA ASP A 151 -12.80 23.27 5.08
C ASP A 151 -12.64 21.81 4.60
N TYR A 152 -11.46 21.51 4.03
CA TYR A 152 -11.15 20.24 3.38
C TYR A 152 -10.09 19.49 4.20
N THR A 153 -10.35 18.23 4.52
CA THR A 153 -9.39 17.34 5.20
C THR A 153 -8.67 16.39 4.22
N ASP A 154 -9.05 16.39 2.95
CA ASP A 154 -8.37 15.64 1.88
C ASP A 154 -7.24 16.47 1.24
N LEU A 155 -6.06 15.86 1.11
CA LEU A 155 -4.83 16.44 0.57
C LEU A 155 -4.65 16.19 -0.94
N SER A 156 -5.50 15.37 -1.56
CA SER A 156 -5.40 14.96 -2.97
C SER A 156 -5.75 16.08 -3.97
N CYS A 157 -6.67 16.98 -3.61
CA CYS A 157 -7.12 18.11 -4.43
C CYS A 157 -7.36 19.37 -3.58
N LEU A 158 -6.35 20.24 -3.47
CA LEU A 158 -6.36 21.36 -2.52
C LEU A 158 -6.84 22.69 -3.10
N MET A 159 -8.03 23.11 -2.66
CA MET A 159 -8.63 24.43 -2.88
C MET A 159 -8.76 25.24 -1.56
N GLY A 160 -7.63 25.49 -0.88
CA GLY A 160 -7.51 26.50 0.19
C GLY A 160 -8.11 26.15 1.56
N GLY A 161 -7.35 26.42 2.62
CA GLY A 161 -7.77 26.24 4.03
C GLY A 161 -8.16 27.55 4.75
N PRO A 162 -8.78 27.46 5.93
CA PRO A 162 -9.28 28.60 6.69
C PRO A 162 -8.17 29.45 7.34
N GLY A 163 -8.31 30.79 7.32
CA GLY A 163 -7.58 31.66 8.26
C GLY A 163 -6.96 32.97 7.76
N TRP A 164 -7.02 33.30 6.46
CA TRP A 164 -6.25 34.43 5.90
C TRP A 164 -7.11 35.56 5.33
N LEU A 165 -6.89 36.79 5.81
CA LEU A 165 -7.61 38.01 5.42
C LEU A 165 -6.69 38.99 4.67
N VAL A 166 -7.18 39.55 3.57
CA VAL A 166 -6.59 40.73 2.89
C VAL A 166 -7.71 41.71 2.54
N ASP A 167 -7.46 43.00 2.72
CA ASP A 167 -8.44 44.08 2.49
C ASP A 167 -8.72 44.30 0.99
N ALA A 168 -9.95 44.02 0.57
CA ALA A 168 -10.39 44.16 -0.81
C ALA A 168 -10.46 45.62 -1.30
N SER A 169 -10.56 46.60 -0.40
CA SER A 169 -10.71 48.03 -0.77
C SER A 169 -9.45 48.63 -1.41
N VAL A 170 -8.28 48.02 -1.16
CA VAL A 170 -6.98 48.47 -1.68
C VAL A 170 -6.70 47.93 -3.10
N ALA A 171 -7.30 46.79 -3.47
CA ALA A 171 -6.97 46.09 -4.70
C ALA A 171 -7.83 46.47 -5.92
N LEU A 172 -9.13 46.77 -5.72
CA LEU A 172 -10.08 47.07 -6.80
C LEU A 172 -11.06 48.19 -6.40
N PRO A 173 -10.72 49.48 -6.60
CA PRO A 173 -11.55 50.62 -6.16
C PRO A 173 -12.94 50.75 -6.81
N THR A 174 -13.24 49.93 -7.83
CA THR A 174 -14.45 50.01 -8.66
C THR A 174 -15.11 48.65 -8.94
N GLY A 175 -14.77 47.61 -8.16
CA GLY A 175 -15.42 46.30 -8.27
C GLY A 175 -16.84 46.28 -7.70
N PRO A 176 -17.73 45.37 -8.14
CA PRO A 176 -19.08 45.23 -7.59
C PRO A 176 -19.03 44.76 -6.13
N THR A 177 -19.95 45.28 -5.31
CA THR A 177 -20.14 44.87 -3.92
C THR A 177 -20.92 43.56 -3.84
N PHE A 178 -20.38 42.59 -3.10
CA PHE A 178 -21.02 41.31 -2.86
C PHE A 178 -21.96 41.37 -1.63
N SER A 179 -23.05 40.60 -1.63
CA SER A 179 -23.97 40.48 -0.50
C SER A 179 -24.61 39.10 -0.41
N ASP A 180 -24.59 38.50 0.79
CA ASP A 180 -25.29 37.26 1.09
C ASP A 180 -26.82 37.46 1.09
N PRO A 181 -27.61 36.44 0.73
CA PRO A 181 -29.06 36.47 0.94
C PRO A 181 -29.42 36.54 2.43
N ALA A 182 -30.50 37.26 2.74
CA ALA A 182 -31.06 37.36 4.08
C ALA A 182 -31.57 35.99 4.56
N GLY A 183 -30.71 35.25 5.29
CA GLY A 183 -30.97 33.87 5.72
C GLY A 183 -29.74 32.97 5.76
N SER A 184 -28.58 33.38 5.23
CA SER A 184 -27.33 32.63 5.40
C SER A 184 -26.96 32.49 6.88
N THR A 185 -26.70 31.27 7.34
CA THR A 185 -26.23 30.97 8.71
C THR A 185 -24.71 30.84 8.82
N ARG A 186 -23.97 30.97 7.70
CA ARG A 186 -22.51 30.93 7.66
C ARG A 186 -21.92 32.34 7.61
N THR A 187 -20.77 32.51 8.25
CA THR A 187 -20.03 33.77 8.32
C THR A 187 -19.63 34.25 6.92
N PRO A 188 -19.79 35.55 6.57
CA PRO A 188 -19.37 36.10 5.29
C PRO A 188 -17.88 35.81 5.02
N PRO A 189 -17.50 35.26 3.85
CA PRO A 189 -16.17 34.70 3.66
C PRO A 189 -15.12 35.72 3.21
N ALA A 190 -13.86 35.44 3.56
CA ALA A 190 -12.69 36.15 3.02
C ALA A 190 -12.39 35.71 1.57
N TYR A 191 -11.81 36.61 0.78
CA TYR A 191 -11.45 36.36 -0.62
C TYR A 191 -10.07 35.74 -0.76
N THR A 192 -9.91 34.76 -1.65
CA THR A 192 -8.60 34.22 -2.05
C THR A 192 -8.39 34.36 -3.57
N LEU A 193 -7.13 34.59 -3.96
CA LEU A 193 -6.70 34.83 -5.35
C LEU A 193 -5.87 33.67 -5.94
N ALA A 194 -6.02 32.46 -5.37
CA ALA A 194 -5.39 31.25 -5.89
C ALA A 194 -6.34 30.54 -6.87
N GLY A 195 -5.83 30.20 -8.06
CA GLY A 195 -6.50 29.22 -8.93
C GLY A 195 -6.26 27.79 -8.41
N PRO A 196 -6.82 26.76 -9.06
CA PRO A 196 -6.70 25.38 -8.59
C PRO A 196 -5.25 24.89 -8.60
N GLY A 197 -4.76 24.54 -7.40
CA GLY A 197 -3.44 23.97 -7.15
C GLY A 197 -3.36 22.50 -7.53
N MET A 198 -3.73 22.17 -8.78
CA MET A 198 -3.74 20.81 -9.33
C MET A 198 -2.36 20.16 -9.21
N SER A 199 -2.33 18.85 -8.96
CA SER A 199 -1.11 18.04 -8.93
C SER A 199 -0.57 17.79 -10.35
N PRO A 200 0.72 17.37 -10.50
CA PRO A 200 1.27 16.96 -11.79
C PRO A 200 0.40 15.97 -12.60
N PRO A 201 -0.10 14.84 -12.03
CA PRO A 201 -0.95 13.91 -12.79
C PRO A 201 -2.29 14.52 -13.22
N MET A 202 -2.88 15.43 -12.44
CA MET A 202 -4.07 16.16 -12.85
C MET A 202 -3.78 17.09 -14.04
N THR A 203 -2.63 17.79 -14.04
CA THR A 203 -2.23 18.63 -15.19
C THR A 203 -1.82 17.84 -16.43
N GLU A 204 -1.25 16.64 -16.29
CA GLU A 204 -1.01 15.72 -17.43
C GLU A 204 -2.36 15.36 -18.07
N ARG A 205 -3.33 14.91 -17.26
CA ARG A 205 -4.67 14.50 -17.71
C ARG A 205 -5.51 15.63 -18.30
N ALA A 206 -5.38 16.85 -17.78
CA ALA A 206 -6.02 18.03 -18.36
C ALA A 206 -5.46 18.41 -19.75
N GLY A 207 -4.34 17.81 -20.17
CA GLY A 207 -3.59 18.15 -21.38
C GLY A 207 -2.79 19.45 -21.24
N TRP A 208 -2.48 19.86 -20.02
CA TRP A 208 -1.79 21.13 -19.72
C TRP A 208 -0.30 20.95 -19.45
N LEU A 209 0.10 19.76 -19.00
CA LEU A 209 1.49 19.34 -18.79
C LEU A 209 1.82 18.28 -19.84
N ASP A 210 2.82 18.54 -20.68
CA ASP A 210 3.40 17.51 -21.54
C ASP A 210 4.40 16.70 -20.70
N PRO A 211 4.14 15.42 -20.41
CA PRO A 211 5.04 14.60 -19.59
C PRO A 211 6.30 14.16 -20.34
N THR A 212 6.39 14.43 -21.65
CA THR A 212 7.55 14.13 -22.49
C THR A 212 8.50 15.33 -22.66
N ASP A 213 8.09 16.53 -22.21
CA ASP A 213 8.95 17.71 -22.20
C ASP A 213 9.99 17.62 -21.07
N ALA A 214 11.18 17.11 -21.42
CA ALA A 214 12.32 16.97 -20.52
C ALA A 214 12.83 18.29 -19.89
N THR A 215 12.39 19.46 -20.40
CA THR A 215 12.67 20.76 -19.76
C THR A 215 11.76 21.03 -18.57
N VAL A 216 10.60 20.35 -18.50
CA VAL A 216 9.56 20.55 -17.49
C VAL A 216 9.48 19.37 -16.53
N VAL A 217 9.48 18.14 -17.05
CA VAL A 217 9.34 16.88 -16.30
C VAL A 217 10.59 16.03 -16.49
N ALA A 218 11.13 15.48 -15.41
CA ALA A 218 12.18 14.47 -15.49
C ALA A 218 11.55 13.06 -15.51
N ASP A 219 11.72 12.29 -16.57
CA ASP A 219 11.40 10.86 -16.57
C ASP A 219 12.61 10.07 -16.05
N VAL A 220 12.42 9.35 -14.94
CA VAL A 220 13.48 8.53 -14.30
C VAL A 220 13.24 7.02 -14.45
N THR A 221 12.22 6.60 -15.21
CA THR A 221 11.74 5.21 -15.29
C THR A 221 12.84 4.19 -15.57
N GLY A 222 13.76 4.51 -16.50
CA GLY A 222 14.90 3.65 -16.85
C GLY A 222 16.26 4.12 -16.30
N GLY A 223 16.28 5.10 -15.39
CA GLY A 223 17.47 5.88 -15.04
C GLY A 223 17.82 5.91 -13.55
N LEU A 224 17.34 4.96 -12.75
CA LEU A 224 17.59 4.90 -11.31
C LEU A 224 18.96 4.25 -11.00
N PRO A 225 19.71 4.75 -9.99
CA PRO A 225 19.41 5.91 -9.14
C PRO A 225 19.59 7.24 -9.90
N ALA A 226 18.62 8.14 -9.73
CA ALA A 226 18.60 9.45 -10.40
C ALA A 226 18.90 10.57 -9.38
N GLN A 227 19.70 11.56 -9.79
CA GLN A 227 19.96 12.77 -9.01
C GLN A 227 19.59 14.01 -9.83
N LEU A 228 18.76 14.90 -9.27
CA LEU A 228 18.29 16.09 -9.95
C LEU A 228 17.88 17.21 -8.97
N THR A 229 17.58 18.39 -9.52
CA THR A 229 17.05 19.53 -8.76
C THR A 229 15.62 19.80 -9.19
N LEU A 230 14.70 19.94 -8.24
CA LEU A 230 13.31 20.30 -8.47
C LEU A 230 13.05 21.76 -8.10
N ALA A 231 12.43 22.50 -9.01
CA ALA A 231 11.82 23.78 -8.74
C ALA A 231 10.41 23.59 -8.11
N PRO A 232 9.93 24.53 -7.27
CA PRO A 232 8.60 24.47 -6.68
C PRO A 232 7.51 24.39 -7.74
N TRP A 233 6.64 23.41 -7.59
CA TRP A 233 5.42 23.28 -8.37
C TRP A 233 4.56 24.53 -8.20
N ALA A 234 4.11 25.10 -9.32
CA ALA A 234 3.34 26.34 -9.37
C ALA A 234 2.20 26.25 -10.41
N GLY A 235 1.64 25.05 -10.57
CA GLY A 235 0.82 24.67 -11.73
C GLY A 235 1.68 24.33 -12.96
N SER A 236 1.02 24.01 -14.08
CA SER A 236 1.74 23.61 -15.31
C SER A 236 2.62 24.76 -15.85
N PRO A 237 3.92 24.52 -16.11
CA PRO A 237 4.79 25.54 -16.67
C PRO A 237 4.43 25.95 -18.09
N ARG A 238 4.97 27.10 -18.51
CA ARG A 238 4.83 27.56 -19.89
C ARG A 238 5.74 26.74 -20.80
N PRO A 239 5.34 26.47 -22.06
CA PRO A 239 6.22 25.87 -23.06
C PRO A 239 7.56 26.62 -23.15
N GLY A 240 8.67 25.88 -23.12
CA GLY A 240 10.03 26.44 -23.12
C GLY A 240 10.50 26.97 -21.75
N HIS A 241 10.00 26.43 -20.64
CA HIS A 241 10.48 26.67 -19.28
C HIS A 241 12.03 26.62 -19.21
N GLN A 242 12.62 27.55 -18.47
CA GLN A 242 14.08 27.68 -18.31
C GLN A 242 14.42 27.58 -16.83
N GLY A 243 14.97 26.44 -16.39
CA GLY A 243 15.33 26.20 -15.00
C GLY A 243 15.34 24.70 -14.66
N PRO A 244 15.39 24.35 -13.37
CA PRO A 244 15.19 22.98 -12.91
C PRO A 244 13.77 22.48 -13.26
N GLN A 245 13.61 21.17 -13.41
CA GLN A 245 12.31 20.53 -13.63
C GLN A 245 11.36 20.82 -12.46
N VAL A 246 10.05 20.85 -12.70
CA VAL A 246 9.04 21.08 -11.64
C VAL A 246 8.42 19.80 -11.11
N ALA A 247 8.59 18.69 -11.82
CA ALA A 247 8.08 17.38 -11.46
C ALA A 247 9.00 16.27 -12.00
N VAL A 248 8.90 15.10 -11.37
CA VAL A 248 9.50 13.83 -11.82
C VAL A 248 8.39 12.85 -12.10
N VAL A 249 8.54 12.01 -13.12
CA VAL A 249 7.69 10.85 -13.38
C VAL A 249 8.50 9.56 -13.38
N ALA A 250 7.97 8.51 -12.77
CA ALA A 250 8.50 7.16 -12.81
C ALA A 250 7.34 6.20 -13.13
N ARG A 251 7.36 5.58 -14.31
CA ARG A 251 6.24 4.78 -14.85
C ARG A 251 6.43 3.30 -14.55
N GLY A 252 5.35 2.54 -14.39
CA GLY A 252 5.43 1.08 -14.17
C GLY A 252 6.00 0.66 -12.81
N LEU A 253 6.11 1.57 -11.84
CA LEU A 253 6.64 1.29 -10.50
C LEU A 253 5.56 1.33 -9.39
N ALA A 254 4.33 1.77 -9.68
CA ALA A 254 3.19 1.60 -8.77
C ALA A 254 2.48 0.25 -9.00
N PRO A 255 1.70 -0.28 -8.03
CA PRO A 255 0.85 -1.44 -8.25
C PRO A 255 -0.16 -1.15 -9.37
N GLY A 256 -0.36 -2.06 -10.32
CA GLY A 256 -1.15 -1.80 -11.53
C GLY A 256 -0.44 -0.98 -12.63
N GLY A 257 0.79 -0.52 -12.41
CA GLY A 257 1.67 0.07 -13.44
C GLY A 257 1.51 1.58 -13.69
N ASP A 258 0.63 2.26 -12.95
CA ASP A 258 0.38 3.70 -13.08
C ASP A 258 1.64 4.58 -12.78
N PRO A 259 1.70 5.81 -13.33
CA PRO A 259 2.84 6.71 -13.13
C PRO A 259 2.90 7.28 -11.71
N VAL A 260 4.07 7.15 -11.09
CA VAL A 260 4.44 7.84 -9.84
C VAL A 260 5.00 9.21 -10.16
N TRP A 261 4.43 10.24 -9.56
CA TRP A 261 4.76 11.64 -9.74
C TRP A 261 5.35 12.25 -8.47
N ILE A 262 6.54 12.85 -8.56
CA ILE A 262 7.22 13.50 -7.42
C ILE A 262 7.37 14.99 -7.70
N ALA A 263 7.01 15.85 -6.76
CA ALA A 263 7.13 17.30 -6.90
C ALA A 263 7.48 18.00 -5.58
N LEU A 264 8.13 19.17 -5.68
CA LEU A 264 8.36 20.08 -4.55
C LEU A 264 7.16 21.02 -4.40
N ARG A 265 6.47 20.99 -3.26
CA ARG A 265 5.47 21.99 -2.85
C ARG A 265 6.11 22.98 -1.89
N SER A 266 5.83 24.27 -2.05
CA SER A 266 6.45 25.31 -1.23
C SER A 266 5.68 26.63 -1.30
N PRO A 267 5.49 27.36 -0.19
CA PRO A 267 4.85 28.68 -0.19
C PRO A 267 5.71 29.81 -0.83
N ALA A 268 6.91 29.48 -1.31
CA ALA A 268 7.62 30.32 -2.28
C ALA A 268 6.94 30.29 -3.66
N SER A 269 6.25 29.19 -4.01
CA SER A 269 5.30 29.14 -5.12
C SER A 269 4.11 30.06 -4.81
N ARG A 270 3.58 30.74 -5.83
CA ARG A 270 2.42 31.64 -5.65
C ARG A 270 1.11 30.88 -5.39
N TRP A 271 1.12 29.55 -5.57
CA TRP A 271 -0.06 28.69 -5.59
C TRP A 271 -0.19 27.83 -4.32
N ASP A 272 0.90 27.58 -3.58
CA ASP A 272 0.89 26.78 -2.33
C ASP A 272 0.83 27.63 -1.04
N ARG A 273 0.60 28.94 -1.14
CA ARG A 273 0.51 29.80 0.05
C ARG A 273 -0.74 29.47 0.88
N GLY A 274 -0.53 28.73 1.97
CA GLY A 274 -1.59 28.25 2.87
C GLY A 274 -1.82 26.73 2.81
N TYR A 275 -0.94 25.97 2.14
CA TYR A 275 -0.96 24.51 2.17
C TYR A 275 -0.78 24.00 3.63
N PRO A 276 -1.75 23.28 4.22
CA PRO A 276 -1.55 22.60 5.50
C PRO A 276 -0.61 21.42 5.27
N THR A 277 0.48 21.36 6.01
CA THR A 277 1.49 20.31 5.81
C THR A 277 0.94 18.95 6.23
N PRO A 278 1.26 17.85 5.54
CA PRO A 278 1.08 16.52 6.10
C PRO A 278 1.86 16.41 7.42
N ASP A 279 1.35 15.62 8.35
CA ASP A 279 2.05 15.22 9.58
C ASP A 279 2.39 16.35 10.59
N GLY A 280 1.70 17.49 10.51
CA GLY A 280 1.68 18.49 11.60
C GLY A 280 2.85 19.49 11.64
N GLY A 281 3.59 19.63 10.53
CA GLY A 281 4.49 20.76 10.29
C GLY A 281 3.79 22.13 10.28
N SER A 282 4.57 23.21 10.22
CA SER A 282 3.99 24.56 10.27
C SER A 282 3.45 24.98 8.89
N PRO A 283 2.26 25.60 8.79
CA PRO A 283 1.77 26.19 7.54
C PRO A 283 2.74 27.25 7.04
N GLY A 284 3.61 26.90 6.08
CA GLY A 284 4.77 27.70 5.74
C GLY A 284 6.02 26.91 5.32
N ASP A 285 6.09 25.62 5.64
CA ASP A 285 7.23 24.78 5.30
C ASP A 285 7.12 24.18 3.87
N ALA A 286 8.25 23.76 3.29
CA ALA A 286 8.31 23.16 1.96
C ALA A 286 8.49 21.65 2.04
N PHE A 287 7.85 20.91 1.13
CA PHE A 287 7.75 19.45 1.14
C PHE A 287 8.02 18.85 -0.22
N LEU A 288 8.67 17.69 -0.23
CA LEU A 288 8.58 16.76 -1.34
C LEU A 288 7.31 15.94 -1.16
N ILE A 289 6.53 15.81 -2.23
CA ILE A 289 5.30 15.01 -2.26
C ILE A 289 5.41 14.02 -3.41
N ALA A 290 5.06 12.76 -3.15
CA ALA A 290 4.90 11.73 -4.15
C ALA A 290 3.44 11.30 -4.27
N THR A 291 2.98 11.14 -5.51
CA THR A 291 1.59 10.82 -5.85
C THR A 291 1.52 9.75 -6.93
N GLU A 292 0.44 8.99 -6.96
CA GLU A 292 0.10 7.99 -7.97
C GLU A 292 -1.16 8.45 -8.71
N ALA A 293 -1.18 8.33 -10.04
CA ALA A 293 -2.37 8.63 -10.82
C ALA A 293 -3.35 7.44 -10.76
N ALA A 294 -4.43 7.55 -9.99
CA ALA A 294 -5.46 6.50 -9.93
C ALA A 294 -6.21 6.38 -11.26
N PRO A 295 -6.85 5.24 -11.60
CA PRO A 295 -7.75 5.16 -12.75
C PRO A 295 -8.82 6.28 -12.79
N ARG A 296 -9.27 6.64 -14.00
CA ARG A 296 -10.40 7.57 -14.31
C ARG A 296 -10.34 9.04 -13.84
N GLY A 297 -9.45 9.44 -12.94
CA GLY A 297 -9.25 10.86 -12.62
C GLY A 297 -8.51 11.15 -11.32
N ALA A 298 -8.75 10.36 -10.28
CA ALA A 298 -8.22 10.61 -8.94
C ALA A 298 -6.67 10.51 -8.87
N THR A 299 -6.12 11.02 -7.76
CA THR A 299 -4.68 11.02 -7.45
C THR A 299 -4.47 10.57 -6.01
N TYR A 300 -3.70 9.51 -5.79
CA TYR A 300 -3.38 9.05 -4.44
C TYR A 300 -2.09 9.72 -3.94
N LEU A 301 -2.09 10.18 -2.68
CA LEU A 301 -0.87 10.56 -1.96
C LEU A 301 -0.14 9.28 -1.54
N LEU A 302 1.09 9.08 -2.00
CA LEU A 302 1.92 7.93 -1.62
C LEU A 302 2.70 8.20 -0.35
N SER A 303 3.36 9.35 -0.30
CA SER A 303 4.14 9.82 0.85
C SER A 303 4.51 11.28 0.66
N SER A 304 4.99 11.90 1.73
CA SER A 304 5.59 13.23 1.74
C SER A 304 6.71 13.29 2.76
N CYS A 305 7.67 14.20 2.56
CA CYS A 305 8.64 14.57 3.59
C CYS A 305 9.01 16.05 3.47
N PRO A 306 9.53 16.68 4.55
CA PRO A 306 10.07 18.03 4.46
C PRO A 306 11.17 18.12 3.41
N ALA A 307 11.21 19.21 2.65
CA ALA A 307 12.23 19.47 1.64
C ALA A 307 13.55 20.01 2.26
N THR A 308 13.94 19.47 3.40
CA THR A 308 15.16 19.83 4.14
C THR A 308 16.25 18.78 3.96
N PRO A 309 17.55 19.14 4.01
CA PRO A 309 18.63 18.17 3.86
C PRO A 309 18.50 16.97 4.79
N ARG A 310 18.70 15.77 4.24
CA ARG A 310 18.61 14.45 4.90
C ARG A 310 17.20 13.99 5.27
N SER A 311 16.16 14.79 4.99
CA SER A 311 14.78 14.29 4.98
C SER A 311 14.59 13.32 3.81
N TRP A 312 13.74 12.32 3.97
CA TRP A 312 13.48 11.32 2.94
C TRP A 312 12.07 10.75 3.10
N MET A 313 11.55 10.14 2.04
CA MET A 313 10.30 9.41 2.03
C MET A 313 10.44 8.10 1.26
N ARG A 314 9.71 7.07 1.68
CA ARG A 314 9.56 5.78 1.01
C ARG A 314 8.13 5.69 0.47
N LEU A 315 7.97 5.25 -0.77
CA LEU A 315 6.69 5.35 -1.48
C LEU A 315 5.77 4.14 -1.30
N GLY A 316 6.09 3.26 -0.35
CA GLY A 316 5.26 2.18 0.19
C GLY A 316 4.78 1.17 -0.85
N ARG A 317 3.72 1.56 -1.57
CA ARG A 317 3.15 0.89 -2.74
C ARG A 317 4.12 0.86 -3.93
N ALA A 318 4.89 1.93 -4.14
CA ALA A 318 5.97 1.95 -5.13
C ALA A 318 7.33 1.63 -4.48
N PRO A 319 8.22 0.82 -5.08
CA PRO A 319 9.53 0.43 -4.54
C PRO A 319 10.56 1.55 -4.76
N LEU A 320 10.24 2.75 -4.29
CA LEU A 320 11.00 3.98 -4.48
C LEU A 320 11.27 4.67 -3.15
N ARG A 321 12.47 5.25 -3.05
CA ARG A 321 12.84 6.23 -2.02
C ARG A 321 13.20 7.55 -2.69
N VAL A 322 12.79 8.64 -2.07
CA VAL A 322 13.18 10.00 -2.43
C VAL A 322 13.89 10.62 -1.23
N THR A 323 15.14 11.02 -1.41
CA THR A 323 15.97 11.67 -0.38
C THR A 323 16.24 13.11 -0.77
N ALA A 324 16.00 14.05 0.13
CA ALA A 324 16.39 15.45 -0.01
C ALA A 324 17.87 15.63 0.38
N GLU A 325 18.67 16.08 -0.58
CA GLU A 325 20.11 16.25 -0.46
C GLU A 325 20.50 17.60 0.16
N ASP A 326 21.78 17.74 0.53
CA ASP A 326 22.37 19.00 0.99
C ASP A 326 22.14 20.13 -0.03
N GLY A 327 21.57 21.24 0.45
CA GLY A 327 21.13 22.38 -0.38
C GLY A 327 19.65 22.40 -0.73
N SER A 328 18.87 21.39 -0.33
CA SER A 328 17.40 21.41 -0.45
C SER A 328 16.74 22.46 0.44
N GLY A 329 15.67 23.07 -0.05
CA GLY A 329 14.86 24.02 0.71
C GLY A 329 13.66 24.55 -0.07
N PRO A 330 13.05 25.68 0.35
CA PRO A 330 11.76 26.14 -0.18
C PRO A 330 11.82 26.73 -1.59
N ARG A 331 12.99 26.88 -2.21
CA ARG A 331 13.11 27.42 -3.58
C ARG A 331 13.59 26.41 -4.61
N GLU A 332 14.31 25.39 -4.17
CA GLU A 332 14.82 24.28 -4.97
C GLU A 332 15.04 23.10 -4.01
N ALA A 333 14.69 21.88 -4.43
CA ALA A 333 15.01 20.66 -3.68
C ALA A 333 15.94 19.80 -4.53
N ARG A 334 17.12 19.46 -4.00
CA ARG A 334 18.01 18.49 -4.64
C ARG A 334 17.58 17.13 -4.17
N VAL A 335 17.26 16.23 -5.10
CA VAL A 335 16.73 14.91 -4.76
C VAL A 335 17.56 13.80 -5.37
N THR A 336 17.86 12.79 -4.55
CA THR A 336 18.23 11.46 -5.04
C THR A 336 16.97 10.59 -4.99
N ILE A 337 16.67 9.94 -6.12
CA ILE A 337 15.59 8.94 -6.22
C ILE A 337 16.27 7.59 -6.46
N THR A 338 16.00 6.62 -5.59
CA THR A 338 16.52 5.26 -5.71
C THR A 338 15.38 4.25 -5.71
N LEU A 339 15.65 3.04 -6.19
CA LEU A 339 14.85 1.89 -5.80
C LEU A 339 14.95 1.70 -4.27
N ASP A 340 13.83 1.35 -3.65
CA ASP A 340 13.72 0.93 -2.27
C ASP A 340 12.66 -0.19 -2.22
N PRO A 341 13.04 -1.43 -2.55
CA PRO A 341 12.12 -2.57 -2.65
C PRO A 341 11.56 -3.01 -1.29
N TRP A 342 11.96 -2.39 -0.19
CA TRP A 342 11.49 -2.74 1.15
C TRP A 342 10.13 -2.10 1.44
N ARG A 343 9.19 -2.94 1.86
CA ARG A 343 8.02 -2.55 2.63
C ARG A 343 8.46 -2.24 4.07
N GLY A 344 7.84 -1.24 4.69
CA GLY A 344 8.20 -0.81 6.04
C GLY A 344 8.08 -1.92 7.09
N TRP A 345 8.81 -1.78 8.19
CA TRP A 345 8.75 -2.72 9.30
C TRP A 345 7.37 -2.68 9.97
N THR A 346 6.71 -3.83 10.03
CA THR A 346 5.36 -3.98 10.63
C THR A 346 5.40 -4.96 11.80
N PRO A 347 4.58 -4.76 12.86
CA PRO A 347 4.42 -5.75 13.92
C PRO A 347 3.80 -7.03 13.40
N LEU A 348 4.43 -8.17 13.70
CA LEU A 348 3.86 -9.50 13.49
C LEU A 348 3.36 -10.04 14.84
N ALA A 349 2.17 -10.65 14.87
CA ALA A 349 1.68 -11.32 16.08
C ALA A 349 2.69 -12.39 16.54
N ALA A 350 2.94 -12.49 17.85
CA ALA A 350 3.97 -13.34 18.44
C ALA A 350 3.51 -13.96 19.78
N PRO A 351 4.13 -15.07 20.24
CA PRO A 351 4.04 -15.51 21.63
C PRO A 351 4.68 -14.48 22.57
N ASP A 352 4.57 -14.67 23.90
CA ASP A 352 5.22 -13.77 24.87
C ASP A 352 6.76 -13.78 24.69
N LEU A 353 7.35 -12.64 24.34
CA LEU A 353 8.76 -12.49 23.96
C LEU A 353 9.61 -11.83 25.05
N ASP A 354 10.89 -12.16 25.08
CA ASP A 354 11.91 -11.39 25.79
C ASP A 354 12.63 -10.45 24.82
N ALA A 355 13.24 -9.37 25.31
CA ALA A 355 14.04 -8.46 24.48
C ALA A 355 15.26 -9.17 23.85
N ALA A 356 15.68 -10.30 24.43
CA ALA A 356 16.78 -11.13 23.97
C ALA A 356 16.36 -12.33 23.09
N SER A 357 15.06 -12.54 22.87
CA SER A 357 14.50 -13.69 22.14
C SER A 357 15.17 -13.90 20.78
N GLN A 358 15.86 -15.04 20.60
CA GLN A 358 16.47 -15.41 19.32
C GLN A 358 15.41 -15.83 18.29
N LEU A 359 15.72 -15.55 17.03
CA LEU A 359 14.92 -15.85 15.84
C LEU A 359 15.71 -16.76 14.90
N ALA A 360 15.01 -17.63 14.17
CA ALA A 360 15.55 -18.34 13.01
C ALA A 360 14.43 -18.54 11.97
N ALA A 361 14.74 -18.46 10.68
CA ALA A 361 13.75 -18.60 9.61
C ALA A 361 14.34 -19.39 8.44
N VAL A 362 13.49 -20.08 7.68
CA VAL A 362 13.89 -20.74 6.42
C VAL A 362 12.74 -20.72 5.41
N GLY A 363 13.09 -20.53 4.14
CA GLY A 363 12.16 -20.70 3.02
C GLY A 363 11.98 -22.19 2.71
N ARG A 364 10.74 -22.66 2.65
CA ARG A 364 10.40 -24.05 2.34
C ARG A 364 9.06 -24.12 1.64
N ASP A 365 9.03 -24.77 0.48
CA ASP A 365 7.80 -25.05 -0.29
C ASP A 365 6.95 -23.81 -0.57
N GLY A 366 7.54 -22.79 -1.20
CA GLY A 366 6.88 -21.51 -1.52
C GLY A 366 6.44 -20.66 -0.32
N GLY A 367 6.79 -21.07 0.90
CA GLY A 367 6.45 -20.41 2.16
C GLY A 367 7.68 -20.22 3.07
N ILE A 368 7.47 -19.66 4.26
CA ILE A 368 8.54 -19.40 5.24
C ILE A 368 8.15 -20.03 6.58
N ASP A 369 9.00 -20.86 7.15
CA ASP A 369 8.84 -21.31 8.54
C ASP A 369 9.70 -20.42 9.45
N LEU A 370 9.08 -19.73 10.40
CA LEU A 370 9.72 -18.85 11.38
C LEU A 370 9.73 -19.52 12.77
N PHE A 371 10.82 -19.31 13.51
CA PHE A 371 11.04 -19.85 14.85
C PHE A 371 11.47 -18.75 15.81
N VAL A 372 10.97 -18.80 17.05
CA VAL A 372 11.35 -17.88 18.13
C VAL A 372 11.45 -18.58 19.47
N ILE A 373 12.44 -18.22 20.30
CA ILE A 373 12.46 -18.61 21.71
C ILE A 373 11.62 -17.61 22.50
N GLY A 374 10.45 -18.03 22.98
CA GLY A 374 9.60 -17.18 23.83
C GLY A 374 10.20 -16.95 25.22
N ARG A 375 9.67 -15.98 25.98
CA ARG A 375 10.12 -15.64 27.35
C ARG A 375 10.09 -16.83 28.31
N SER A 376 9.17 -17.78 28.09
CA SER A 376 9.09 -19.05 28.83
C SER A 376 10.23 -20.04 28.53
N GLY A 377 11.13 -19.71 27.60
CA GLY A 377 12.15 -20.60 27.07
C GLY A 377 11.62 -21.66 26.10
N THR A 378 10.33 -21.67 25.79
CA THR A 378 9.76 -22.58 24.80
C THR A 378 9.99 -22.03 23.40
N VAL A 379 10.53 -22.85 22.50
CA VAL A 379 10.61 -22.53 21.07
C VAL A 379 9.20 -22.61 20.48
N HIS A 380 8.79 -21.60 19.72
CA HIS A 380 7.54 -21.59 18.97
C HIS A 380 7.86 -21.49 17.49
N THR A 381 6.95 -22.01 16.66
CA THR A 381 7.02 -21.90 15.20
C THR A 381 5.70 -21.40 14.63
N CYS A 382 5.76 -20.61 13.56
CA CYS A 382 4.63 -20.32 12.68
C CYS A 382 5.10 -20.41 11.23
N ARG A 383 4.19 -20.79 10.33
CA ARG A 383 4.45 -20.88 8.90
C ARG A 383 3.74 -19.74 8.18
N TYR A 384 4.42 -19.10 7.26
CA TYR A 384 3.83 -18.33 6.18
C TYR A 384 3.56 -19.27 5.00
N ASP A 385 2.30 -19.46 4.64
CA ASP A 385 1.89 -20.17 3.42
C ASP A 385 0.78 -19.36 2.73
N GLY A 386 0.80 -19.34 1.39
CA GLY A 386 -0.24 -18.71 0.57
C GLY A 386 -0.58 -17.27 0.95
N GLY A 387 0.39 -16.47 1.40
CA GLY A 387 0.10 -15.09 1.80
C GLY A 387 -0.65 -14.97 3.13
N VAL A 388 -0.46 -15.88 4.09
CA VAL A 388 -0.96 -15.80 5.48
C VAL A 388 0.05 -16.41 6.44
N TRP A 389 0.15 -15.84 7.65
CA TRP A 389 0.83 -16.44 8.79
C TRP A 389 -0.12 -17.37 9.58
N GLU A 390 0.21 -18.65 9.64
CA GLU A 390 -0.45 -19.64 10.48
C GLU A 390 -0.33 -19.32 11.99
N ALA A 391 -1.22 -19.90 12.79
CA ALA A 391 -1.17 -19.77 14.24
C ALA A 391 0.13 -20.38 14.84
N TRP A 392 0.70 -19.69 15.83
CA TRP A 392 1.90 -20.14 16.53
C TRP A 392 1.71 -21.48 17.25
N ARG A 393 2.60 -22.42 16.96
CA ARG A 393 2.69 -23.75 17.57
C ARG A 393 3.89 -23.83 18.50
N ALA A 394 3.67 -24.24 19.75
CA ALA A 394 4.74 -24.48 20.71
C ALA A 394 5.47 -25.82 20.45
N LEU A 395 6.79 -25.78 20.33
CA LEU A 395 7.69 -26.94 20.26
C LEU A 395 8.17 -27.29 21.68
N GLY A 396 7.23 -27.64 22.56
CA GLY A 396 7.49 -27.94 23.97
C GLY A 396 8.28 -29.23 24.24
N GLY A 397 8.49 -29.55 25.53
CA GLY A 397 9.27 -30.72 25.97
C GLY A 397 10.71 -30.37 26.41
N ARG A 398 11.20 -29.17 26.11
CA ARG A 398 12.44 -28.59 26.65
C ARG A 398 12.31 -27.07 26.74
N THR A 399 13.03 -26.46 27.66
CA THR A 399 13.16 -25.01 27.81
C THR A 399 14.60 -24.57 27.55
N PHE A 400 14.74 -23.41 26.92
CA PHE A 400 16.00 -22.79 26.53
C PHE A 400 16.09 -21.38 27.14
N ALA A 401 17.28 -20.78 27.20
CA ALA A 401 17.38 -19.36 27.52
C ALA A 401 16.87 -18.55 26.31
N PRO A 402 16.16 -17.41 26.48
CA PRO A 402 15.69 -16.61 25.34
C PRO A 402 16.82 -16.16 24.40
N ASP A 403 18.03 -15.98 24.93
CA ASP A 403 19.25 -15.58 24.21
C ASP A 403 20.14 -16.75 23.74
N ALA A 404 19.67 -17.99 23.85
CA ALA A 404 20.39 -19.18 23.41
C ALA A 404 20.43 -19.28 21.88
N GLY A 405 21.57 -19.67 21.30
CA GLY A 405 21.72 -19.82 19.85
C GLY A 405 20.65 -20.75 19.25
N LEU A 406 20.02 -20.29 18.17
CA LEU A 406 18.94 -20.97 17.45
C LEU A 406 19.28 -20.95 15.96
N ALA A 407 19.11 -22.07 15.27
CA ALA A 407 19.28 -22.17 13.81
C ALA A 407 18.26 -23.15 13.22
N VAL A 408 18.02 -23.05 11.91
CA VAL A 408 17.14 -23.97 11.18
C VAL A 408 17.69 -24.21 9.77
N ALA A 409 17.55 -25.42 9.26
CA ALA A 409 17.83 -25.76 7.86
C ALA A 409 16.72 -26.68 7.30
N SER A 410 16.48 -26.57 5.99
CA SER A 410 15.46 -27.32 5.26
C SER A 410 16.08 -28.03 4.06
N PRO A 411 16.53 -29.30 4.20
CA PRO A 411 17.14 -30.04 3.08
C PRO A 411 16.18 -30.27 1.91
N THR A 412 14.89 -30.42 2.19
CA THR A 412 13.86 -30.64 1.16
C THR A 412 12.61 -29.80 1.46
N PRO A 413 11.65 -29.71 0.51
CA PRO A 413 10.33 -29.13 0.77
C PRO A 413 9.55 -29.81 1.92
N THR A 414 9.87 -31.04 2.29
CA THR A 414 9.13 -31.85 3.29
C THR A 414 9.91 -32.15 4.57
N THR A 415 11.20 -31.82 4.65
CA THR A 415 12.07 -32.10 5.80
C THR A 415 12.79 -30.84 6.29
N GLN A 416 12.88 -30.72 7.62
CA GLN A 416 13.51 -29.58 8.28
C GLN A 416 14.10 -30.00 9.63
N GLN A 417 15.20 -29.36 10.02
CA GLN A 417 15.81 -29.55 11.34
C GLN A 417 16.04 -28.19 12.00
N VAL A 418 15.58 -28.04 13.25
CA VAL A 418 15.81 -26.88 14.11
C VAL A 418 16.82 -27.27 15.18
N PHE A 419 17.80 -26.40 15.40
CA PHE A 419 18.88 -26.58 16.36
C PHE A 419 18.84 -25.47 17.41
N ALA A 420 19.04 -25.81 18.68
CA ALA A 420 19.06 -24.87 19.80
C ALA A 420 20.12 -25.24 20.84
N VAL A 421 20.86 -24.26 21.37
CA VAL A 421 21.84 -24.51 22.44
C VAL A 421 21.13 -24.64 23.78
N GLY A 422 21.27 -25.77 24.49
CA GLY A 422 20.60 -25.93 25.77
C GLY A 422 21.06 -27.13 26.60
N GLY A 423 21.38 -26.89 27.87
CA GLY A 423 21.84 -27.94 28.79
C GLY A 423 23.26 -28.43 28.51
N GLY A 424 24.13 -27.58 27.96
CA GLY A 424 25.54 -27.90 27.69
C GLY A 424 25.84 -28.60 26.37
N ALA A 425 24.81 -28.85 25.54
CA ALA A 425 24.95 -29.45 24.21
C ALA A 425 24.02 -28.77 23.19
N VAL A 426 24.29 -28.97 21.90
CA VAL A 426 23.36 -28.62 20.83
C VAL A 426 22.19 -29.61 20.85
N GLN A 427 20.97 -29.10 20.85
CA GLN A 427 19.73 -29.87 20.78
C GLN A 427 19.15 -29.76 19.38
N VAL A 428 18.56 -30.83 18.87
CA VAL A 428 17.87 -30.86 17.58
C VAL A 428 16.41 -31.25 17.76
N ARG A 429 15.55 -30.68 16.92
CA ARG A 429 14.19 -31.17 16.67
C ARG A 429 13.98 -31.29 15.17
N ARG A 430 13.48 -32.45 14.74
CA ARG A 430 13.28 -32.78 13.32
C ARG A 430 11.81 -32.67 12.93
N PHE A 431 11.54 -32.23 11.71
CA PHE A 431 10.25 -32.25 11.03
C PHE A 431 10.36 -33.13 9.78
N ALA A 432 9.44 -34.08 9.64
CA ALA A 432 9.31 -34.99 8.51
C ALA A 432 7.85 -35.46 8.41
N ASP A 433 7.43 -35.91 7.24
CA ASP A 433 6.09 -36.48 7.00
C ASP A 433 4.92 -35.59 7.51
N GLY A 434 5.10 -34.27 7.44
CA GLY A 434 4.11 -33.29 7.91
C GLY A 434 4.05 -33.08 9.42
N ALA A 435 4.94 -33.70 10.21
CA ALA A 435 4.92 -33.66 11.67
C ALA A 435 6.27 -33.35 12.31
N TRP A 436 6.23 -32.63 13.44
CA TRP A 436 7.37 -32.47 14.32
C TRP A 436 7.59 -33.71 15.19
N GLY A 437 8.84 -34.12 15.34
CA GLY A 437 9.25 -35.17 16.28
C GLY A 437 8.81 -34.85 17.73
N PRO A 438 8.64 -35.88 18.58
CA PRO A 438 8.00 -35.72 19.89
C PRO A 438 8.84 -34.96 20.92
N ALA A 439 10.17 -35.04 20.81
CA ALA A 439 11.12 -34.52 21.80
C ALA A 439 12.18 -33.60 21.16
N TRP A 440 13.01 -33.01 22.04
CA TRP A 440 14.26 -32.35 21.68
C TRP A 440 15.42 -33.27 22.09
N ASP A 441 16.19 -33.73 21.12
CA ASP A 441 17.26 -34.71 21.32
C ASP A 441 18.63 -34.01 21.32
N PRO A 442 19.60 -34.42 22.15
CA PRO A 442 20.97 -33.92 22.03
C PRO A 442 21.64 -34.46 20.77
N LEU A 443 22.46 -33.64 20.12
CA LEU A 443 23.40 -34.09 19.09
C LEU A 443 24.70 -34.56 19.77
N ASP A 444 24.70 -35.79 20.27
CA ASP A 444 25.84 -36.36 21.02
C ASP A 444 27.12 -36.46 20.17
N ASP A 445 27.00 -36.57 18.84
CA ASP A 445 28.12 -36.57 17.89
C ASP A 445 28.78 -35.18 17.70
N VAL A 446 28.10 -34.09 18.08
CA VAL A 446 28.64 -32.72 18.01
C VAL A 446 29.52 -32.47 19.24
N ALA A 447 30.76 -32.95 19.15
CA ALA A 447 31.76 -32.88 20.21
C ALA A 447 32.34 -31.45 20.42
N VAL A 448 31.48 -30.49 20.83
CA VAL A 448 31.82 -29.09 21.13
C VAL A 448 31.32 -28.72 22.53
N GLU A 449 32.18 -28.11 23.34
CA GLU A 449 31.73 -27.49 24.59
C GLU A 449 31.02 -26.16 24.30
N VAL A 450 29.70 -26.13 24.54
CA VAL A 450 28.86 -24.94 24.36
C VAL A 450 28.41 -24.34 25.70
N ASP A 451 27.98 -23.08 25.68
CA ASP A 451 27.28 -22.40 26.77
C ASP A 451 26.18 -21.45 26.24
N GLY A 452 25.53 -20.65 27.10
CA GLY A 452 24.46 -19.72 26.67
C GLY A 452 24.90 -18.62 25.67
N ARG A 453 26.21 -18.39 25.52
CA ARG A 453 26.80 -17.44 24.56
C ARG A 453 27.19 -18.09 23.23
N SER A 454 27.26 -19.43 23.16
CA SER A 454 27.42 -20.17 21.91
C SER A 454 26.31 -19.83 20.91
N ARG A 455 26.66 -19.84 19.63
CA ARG A 455 25.79 -19.49 18.51
C ARG A 455 25.79 -20.58 17.46
N LEU A 456 24.71 -20.62 16.71
CA LEU A 456 24.44 -21.61 15.67
C LEU A 456 24.15 -20.90 14.36
N ALA A 457 24.58 -21.51 13.26
CA ALA A 457 24.01 -21.29 11.94
C ALA A 457 23.87 -22.63 11.24
N ALA A 458 22.90 -22.77 10.34
CA ALA A 458 22.68 -24.02 9.60
C ALA A 458 22.34 -23.70 8.15
N ALA A 459 22.96 -24.41 7.21
CA ALA A 459 22.71 -24.30 5.77
C ALA A 459 22.45 -25.70 5.19
N ALA A 460 21.49 -25.82 4.26
CA ALA A 460 21.26 -27.07 3.54
C ALA A 460 22.04 -27.04 2.21
N THR A 461 23.06 -27.89 2.08
CA THR A 461 23.91 -28.00 0.87
C THR A 461 23.47 -29.14 -0.06
N GLY A 462 22.50 -29.94 0.37
CA GLY A 462 21.89 -31.01 -0.41
C GLY A 462 20.61 -31.53 0.22
N ALA A 463 19.87 -32.39 -0.50
CA ALA A 463 18.62 -32.98 -0.05
C ALA A 463 18.77 -33.87 1.21
N ASP A 464 20.00 -34.33 1.47
CA ASP A 464 20.42 -35.22 2.54
C ASP A 464 21.57 -34.63 3.39
N ARG A 465 21.88 -33.33 3.23
CA ARG A 465 23.08 -32.71 3.79
C ARG A 465 22.81 -31.34 4.43
N ILE A 466 23.14 -31.20 5.72
CA ILE A 466 23.10 -29.94 6.47
C ILE A 466 24.50 -29.60 6.98
N GLU A 467 24.94 -28.37 6.75
CA GLU A 467 26.15 -27.82 7.38
C GLU A 467 25.76 -27.02 8.62
N LEU A 468 26.13 -27.54 9.79
CA LEU A 468 25.89 -26.92 11.09
C LEU A 468 27.17 -26.23 11.58
N PHE A 469 27.09 -24.93 11.82
CA PHE A 469 28.18 -24.11 12.36
C PHE A 469 27.89 -23.80 13.83
N VAL A 470 28.85 -24.08 14.71
CA VAL A 470 28.72 -23.92 16.17
C VAL A 470 29.88 -23.09 16.69
N SER A 471 29.62 -21.98 17.39
CA SER A 471 30.66 -21.31 18.19
C SER A 471 30.80 -21.94 19.57
N ASP A 472 32.03 -22.33 19.93
CA ASP A 472 32.34 -22.81 21.28
C ASP A 472 32.44 -21.66 22.32
N ARG A 473 32.77 -21.99 23.57
CA ARG A 473 32.86 -20.99 24.66
C ARG A 473 33.93 -19.93 24.43
N GLU A 474 35.04 -20.31 23.78
CA GLU A 474 36.17 -19.44 23.43
C GLU A 474 35.87 -18.63 22.14
N GLY A 475 34.87 -19.05 21.37
CA GLY A 475 34.39 -18.38 20.17
C GLY A 475 34.97 -18.92 18.86
N LEU A 476 35.63 -20.07 18.89
CA LEU A 476 36.02 -20.79 17.67
C LEU A 476 34.77 -21.34 17.00
N VAL A 477 34.67 -21.18 15.68
CA VAL A 477 33.54 -21.68 14.89
C VAL A 477 33.93 -23.03 14.29
N ARG A 478 33.20 -24.08 14.67
CA ARG A 478 33.37 -25.43 14.12
C ARG A 478 32.20 -25.76 13.20
N GLN A 479 32.50 -26.39 12.08
CA GLN A 479 31.51 -26.86 11.11
C GLN A 479 31.35 -28.37 11.23
N PHE A 480 30.12 -28.84 11.09
CA PHE A 480 29.73 -30.24 11.09
C PHE A 480 28.82 -30.51 9.90
N THR A 481 29.19 -31.47 9.05
CA THR A 481 28.28 -32.00 8.05
C THR A 481 27.39 -33.05 8.71
N LEU A 482 26.08 -32.84 8.65
CA LEU A 482 25.05 -33.77 9.11
C LEU A 482 24.41 -34.47 7.91
N ASP A 483 24.19 -35.78 8.03
CA ASP A 483 23.42 -36.57 7.07
C ASP A 483 21.89 -36.36 7.21
N ALA A 484 21.09 -37.03 6.39
CA ALA A 484 19.63 -36.98 6.44
C ALA A 484 19.02 -37.46 7.77
N ALA A 485 19.72 -38.34 8.51
CA ALA A 485 19.33 -38.76 9.86
C ALA A 485 19.78 -37.74 10.93
N GLY A 486 20.71 -36.85 10.60
CA GLY A 486 21.31 -35.86 11.48
C GLY A 486 22.50 -36.39 12.29
N HIS A 487 23.20 -37.42 11.82
CA HIS A 487 24.49 -37.84 12.37
C HIS A 487 25.63 -37.02 11.75
N VAL A 488 26.69 -36.77 12.51
CA VAL A 488 27.90 -36.11 12.00
C VAL A 488 28.67 -37.09 11.09
N VAL A 489 28.84 -36.71 9.82
CA VAL A 489 29.63 -37.50 8.84
C VAL A 489 30.97 -36.86 8.48
N ASP A 490 31.13 -35.55 8.72
CA ASP A 490 32.38 -34.81 8.53
C ASP A 490 32.40 -33.58 9.48
N ALA A 491 33.59 -33.06 9.81
CA ALA A 491 33.73 -31.88 10.66
C ALA A 491 35.06 -31.14 10.45
N ASP A 492 34.98 -29.80 10.39
CA ASP A 492 36.11 -28.91 10.21
C ASP A 492 36.09 -27.74 11.23
N THR A 493 37.16 -26.96 11.28
CA THR A 493 37.28 -25.76 12.13
C THR A 493 37.63 -24.55 11.29
N LEU A 494 36.75 -23.56 11.28
CA LEU A 494 36.98 -22.31 10.56
C LEU A 494 38.15 -21.55 11.22
N PRO A 495 38.86 -20.69 10.47
CA PRO A 495 39.90 -19.86 11.04
C PRO A 495 39.38 -19.04 12.24
N PRO A 496 40.20 -18.80 13.28
CA PRO A 496 39.73 -18.19 14.52
C PRO A 496 39.24 -16.75 14.31
N VAL A 497 38.16 -16.39 15.00
CA VAL A 497 37.62 -15.02 15.07
C VAL A 497 37.60 -14.52 16.52
N ALA A 498 37.58 -13.21 16.71
CA ALA A 498 37.18 -12.64 17.99
C ALA A 498 35.71 -13.01 18.23
N ARG A 499 35.46 -13.75 19.32
CA ARG A 499 34.20 -14.42 19.69
C ARG A 499 32.96 -14.07 18.86
N ALA A 500 32.52 -15.03 18.04
CA ALA A 500 31.29 -14.90 17.26
C ALA A 500 30.04 -14.89 18.17
N ARG A 501 29.37 -13.73 18.22
CA ARG A 501 28.17 -13.45 19.03
C ARG A 501 26.87 -13.54 18.22
N ALA A 502 26.96 -13.53 16.90
CA ALA A 502 25.94 -14.01 15.99
C ALA A 502 26.61 -14.72 14.81
N LEU A 503 25.94 -15.73 14.26
CA LEU A 503 26.37 -16.51 13.10
C LEU A 503 25.20 -16.62 12.12
N ALA A 504 25.51 -16.60 10.82
CA ALA A 504 24.58 -17.01 9.78
C ALA A 504 25.33 -17.74 8.68
N ALA A 505 24.66 -18.65 7.97
CA ALA A 505 25.24 -19.46 6.91
C ALA A 505 24.25 -19.58 5.75
N GLU A 506 24.77 -19.57 4.53
CA GLU A 506 24.03 -19.61 3.28
C GLU A 506 24.72 -20.61 2.34
N PRO A 507 24.00 -21.60 1.76
CA PRO A 507 24.56 -22.46 0.74
C PRO A 507 24.72 -21.67 -0.57
N LEU A 508 25.88 -21.80 -1.20
CA LEU A 508 26.15 -21.27 -2.54
C LEU A 508 25.97 -22.37 -3.59
N ASP A 509 26.30 -22.08 -4.85
CA ASP A 509 26.28 -23.06 -5.93
C ASP A 509 27.28 -24.21 -5.65
N GLY A 510 26.79 -25.44 -5.58
CA GLY A 510 27.62 -26.65 -5.41
C GLY A 510 27.82 -27.06 -3.95
N SER A 511 29.07 -27.15 -3.49
CA SER A 511 29.46 -27.52 -2.12
C SER A 511 30.13 -26.38 -1.36
N ASP A 512 29.92 -25.16 -1.84
CA ASP A 512 30.43 -23.93 -1.24
C ASP A 512 29.39 -23.35 -0.27
N VAL A 513 29.88 -22.80 0.85
CA VAL A 513 29.02 -22.16 1.86
C VAL A 513 29.62 -20.81 2.23
N GLN A 514 28.76 -19.79 2.27
CA GLN A 514 29.11 -18.49 2.81
C GLN A 514 28.65 -18.39 4.28
N VAL A 515 29.59 -18.03 5.15
CA VAL A 515 29.34 -17.87 6.59
C VAL A 515 29.64 -16.44 7.00
N HIS A 516 28.72 -15.85 7.75
CA HIS A 516 28.82 -14.53 8.33
C HIS A 516 28.92 -14.63 9.85
N ALA A 517 29.82 -13.85 10.44
CA ALA A 517 29.98 -13.75 11.89
C ALA A 517 30.00 -12.30 12.34
N VAL A 518 29.33 -12.01 13.47
CA VAL A 518 29.44 -10.73 14.17
C VAL A 518 30.23 -10.93 15.47
N THR A 519 31.30 -10.15 15.64
CA THR A 519 32.26 -10.30 16.76
C THR A 519 31.88 -9.46 17.98
N GLU A 520 32.15 -9.97 19.20
CA GLU A 520 31.93 -9.23 20.46
C GLU A 520 32.90 -8.02 20.61
N GLY A 521 32.38 -6.81 20.85
CA GLY A 521 33.17 -5.61 21.16
C GLY A 521 32.37 -4.31 21.20
N ALA A 522 32.55 -3.48 22.24
CA ALA A 522 31.83 -2.21 22.44
C ALA A 522 32.11 -1.15 21.35
N ASP A 523 33.36 -1.07 20.89
CA ASP A 523 33.84 -0.06 19.95
C ASP A 523 34.35 -0.65 18.62
N ASP A 524 34.34 -1.98 18.45
CA ASP A 524 34.92 -2.69 17.30
C ASP A 524 34.18 -4.00 16.95
N ALA A 525 32.84 -4.00 17.06
CA ALA A 525 32.03 -5.06 16.48
C ALA A 525 32.21 -5.06 14.95
N ARG A 526 32.45 -6.23 14.34
CA ARG A 526 32.69 -6.39 12.90
C ARG A 526 31.81 -7.46 12.30
N LEU A 527 31.30 -7.19 11.10
CA LEU A 527 30.82 -8.23 10.19
C LEU A 527 32.03 -8.87 9.50
N LEU A 528 32.32 -10.11 9.84
CA LEU A 528 33.29 -10.95 9.13
C LEU A 528 32.52 -11.85 8.17
N SER A 529 33.12 -12.15 7.02
CA SER A 529 32.55 -13.05 6.02
C SER A 529 33.61 -14.02 5.53
N ILE A 530 33.23 -15.27 5.33
CA ILE A 530 34.10 -16.31 4.81
C ILE A 530 33.28 -17.16 3.83
N GLU A 531 33.83 -17.36 2.65
CA GLU A 531 33.32 -18.24 1.62
C GLU A 531 34.28 -19.42 1.55
N GLY A 532 33.78 -20.65 1.70
CA GLY A 532 34.62 -21.83 1.72
C GLY A 532 33.95 -23.00 1.03
N HIS A 533 34.75 -23.73 0.24
CA HIS A 533 34.40 -25.08 -0.16
C HIS A 533 34.53 -25.99 1.07
N LEU A 534 33.59 -26.90 1.26
CA LEU A 534 33.63 -27.83 2.39
C LEU A 534 34.96 -28.61 2.42
N GLY A 535 35.64 -28.59 3.58
CA GLY A 535 36.99 -29.11 3.79
C GLY A 535 38.15 -28.15 3.44
N ALA A 536 37.87 -26.91 3.04
CA ALA A 536 38.89 -25.92 2.66
C ALA A 536 38.46 -24.47 2.96
N TRP A 537 38.64 -24.02 4.20
CA TRP A 537 38.31 -22.66 4.64
C TRP A 537 39.46 -21.65 4.41
N PRO A 538 39.29 -20.62 3.56
CA PRO A 538 40.25 -19.53 3.43
C PRO A 538 40.19 -18.58 4.63
N PRO A 539 41.16 -17.66 4.82
CA PRO A 539 41.07 -16.65 5.88
C PRO A 539 39.80 -15.79 5.76
N TRP A 540 39.19 -15.43 6.90
CA TRP A 540 38.05 -14.51 6.92
C TRP A 540 38.36 -13.23 6.15
N GLN A 541 37.48 -12.90 5.20
CA GLN A 541 37.48 -11.61 4.56
C GLN A 541 36.96 -10.59 5.58
N ILE A 542 37.89 -9.78 6.10
CA ILE A 542 37.52 -8.64 6.94
C ILE A 542 36.96 -7.58 5.99
N ASN A 543 35.63 -7.57 5.86
CA ASN A 543 34.89 -6.40 5.40
C ASN A 543 35.11 -5.30 6.45
N ARG A 544 36.22 -4.55 6.32
CA ARG A 544 36.65 -3.47 7.22
C ARG A 544 35.74 -2.26 7.04
N ILE A 545 34.49 -2.42 7.44
CA ILE A 545 33.54 -1.33 7.57
C ILE A 545 33.21 -1.23 9.05
N PRO A 546 33.72 -0.21 9.75
CA PRO A 546 33.40 -0.03 11.16
C PRO A 546 31.89 0.03 11.36
N LEU A 547 31.35 -0.72 12.31
CA LEU A 547 29.97 -0.55 12.77
C LEU A 547 29.79 0.75 13.59
N ALA A 548 30.73 1.72 13.50
CA ALA A 548 30.79 2.94 14.29
C ALA A 548 29.55 3.85 14.15
N ASP A 549 28.86 3.80 13.00
CA ASP A 549 27.61 4.52 12.77
C ASP A 549 26.35 3.66 13.03
N THR A 550 26.51 2.48 13.64
CA THR A 550 25.45 1.59 14.13
C THR A 550 25.56 1.57 15.65
N PRO A 551 24.79 2.40 16.38
CA PRO A 551 24.93 2.55 17.83
C PRO A 551 24.47 1.30 18.61
N GLY A 552 25.35 0.29 18.75
CA GLY A 552 25.15 -0.83 19.68
C GLY A 552 26.12 -2.01 19.48
N PRO A 553 26.76 -2.54 20.55
CA PRO A 553 27.59 -3.76 20.51
C PRO A 553 26.85 -5.09 20.22
N ASP A 554 25.56 -5.04 19.91
CA ASP A 554 24.61 -6.13 20.11
C ASP A 554 23.90 -6.57 18.82
N ALA A 555 24.64 -6.55 17.71
CA ALA A 555 24.13 -6.84 16.37
C ALA A 555 23.90 -8.35 16.11
N GLY A 556 22.68 -8.73 15.74
CA GLY A 556 22.37 -10.03 15.14
C GLY A 556 22.77 -10.09 13.65
N VAL A 557 22.86 -11.28 13.07
CA VAL A 557 23.07 -11.46 11.62
C VAL A 557 22.20 -12.58 11.07
N ALA A 558 21.67 -12.38 9.86
CA ALA A 558 21.06 -13.39 9.03
C ALA A 558 21.71 -13.37 7.64
N ALA A 559 21.77 -14.54 6.99
CA ALA A 559 22.29 -14.73 5.64
C ALA A 559 21.18 -15.34 4.79
N VAL A 560 21.12 -14.98 3.51
CA VAL A 560 20.03 -15.36 2.62
C VAL A 560 20.41 -15.07 1.18
N ALA A 561 20.12 -16.00 0.26
CA ALA A 561 20.32 -15.77 -1.16
C ALA A 561 19.43 -14.62 -1.64
N GLY A 562 20.04 -13.48 -1.94
CA GLY A 562 19.33 -12.27 -2.38
C GLY A 562 18.93 -12.31 -3.86
N ARG A 563 19.72 -13.04 -4.67
CA ARG A 563 19.51 -13.46 -6.06
C ARG A 563 20.36 -14.71 -6.34
N PRO A 564 20.09 -15.49 -7.40
CA PRO A 564 21.04 -16.50 -7.88
C PRO A 564 22.44 -15.90 -8.07
N GLY A 565 23.45 -16.47 -7.42
CA GLY A 565 24.84 -15.99 -7.46
C GLY A 565 25.15 -14.71 -6.68
N ALA A 566 24.25 -14.22 -5.80
CA ALA A 566 24.51 -13.05 -4.96
C ALA A 566 24.06 -13.27 -3.51
N ALA A 567 24.99 -13.72 -2.67
CA ALA A 567 24.80 -13.83 -1.24
C ALA A 567 24.56 -12.48 -0.57
N THR A 568 23.71 -12.48 0.44
CA THR A 568 23.24 -11.26 1.11
C THR A 568 23.24 -11.43 2.61
N ALA A 569 23.83 -10.45 3.31
CA ALA A 569 23.82 -10.41 4.77
C ALA A 569 22.91 -9.28 5.28
N LEU A 570 22.04 -9.64 6.22
CA LEU A 570 21.24 -8.72 7.03
C LEU A 570 21.84 -8.64 8.42
N VAL A 571 22.20 -7.44 8.87
CA VAL A 571 22.81 -7.22 10.18
C VAL A 571 21.88 -6.36 11.03
N GLY A 572 21.33 -6.96 12.09
CA GLY A 572 20.56 -6.24 13.10
C GLY A 572 21.44 -5.28 13.88
N GLY A 573 20.88 -4.22 14.45
CA GLY A 573 21.66 -3.28 15.26
C GLY A 573 20.82 -2.30 16.05
N GLY A 574 21.50 -1.58 16.95
CA GLY A 574 20.91 -0.39 17.55
C GLY A 574 20.73 0.70 16.49
N ALA A 575 19.52 1.26 16.45
CA ALA A 575 19.00 2.28 15.51
C ALA A 575 19.96 2.70 14.36
N PRO A 576 19.80 2.19 13.14
CA PRO A 576 18.57 1.59 12.61
C PRO A 576 18.51 0.06 12.82
N LEU A 577 17.30 -0.51 12.82
CA LEU A 577 17.00 -1.87 13.31
C LEU A 577 17.77 -3.00 12.61
N VAL A 578 17.88 -2.94 11.27
CA VAL A 578 18.56 -3.95 10.44
C VAL A 578 19.16 -3.31 9.19
N ARG A 579 20.49 -3.28 9.05
CA ARG A 579 21.17 -2.84 7.83
C ARG A 579 21.42 -4.00 6.87
N PHE A 580 21.56 -3.67 5.59
CA PHE A 580 21.68 -4.63 4.50
C PHE A 580 23.06 -4.54 3.83
N PHE A 581 23.72 -5.67 3.61
CA PHE A 581 25.01 -5.78 2.95
C PHE A 581 24.91 -6.72 1.73
N GLU A 582 25.12 -6.16 0.54
CA GLU A 582 24.95 -6.84 -0.76
C GLU A 582 26.05 -6.36 -1.72
N ALA A 583 26.67 -7.30 -2.44
CA ALA A 583 27.76 -7.07 -3.39
C ALA A 583 28.91 -6.20 -2.84
N GLY A 584 29.35 -6.47 -1.60
CA GLY A 584 30.47 -5.76 -0.96
C GLY A 584 30.12 -4.36 -0.40
N SER A 585 28.85 -3.96 -0.40
CA SER A 585 28.40 -2.61 -0.02
C SER A 585 27.24 -2.64 0.96
N TRP A 586 27.28 -1.77 1.98
CA TRP A 586 26.06 -1.47 2.75
C TRP A 586 25.09 -0.67 1.89
N LYS A 587 23.80 -1.03 1.95
CA LYS A 587 22.73 -0.20 1.41
C LYS A 587 22.21 0.74 2.51
N PRO A 588 21.87 2.01 2.19
CA PRO A 588 21.23 2.95 3.13
C PRO A 588 19.76 2.60 3.43
N GLU A 589 19.29 1.45 2.94
CA GLU A 589 17.95 0.92 3.10
C GLU A 589 17.73 0.40 4.53
N THR A 590 17.37 1.30 5.44
CA THR A 590 16.74 0.91 6.71
C THR A 590 15.75 1.96 7.18
N GLU A 591 14.70 1.50 7.83
CA GLU A 591 13.67 2.30 8.48
C GLU A 591 13.66 1.95 9.98
N ALA A 592 13.42 2.95 10.83
CA ALA A 592 13.01 2.74 12.21
C ALA A 592 11.50 2.99 12.28
N VAL A 593 10.73 2.08 12.87
CA VAL A 593 9.30 2.30 13.09
C VAL A 593 9.13 3.40 14.14
N ASP A 594 8.28 4.38 13.88
CA ASP A 594 8.02 5.45 14.85
C ASP A 594 7.48 4.89 16.17
N GLY A 595 8.05 5.39 17.27
CA GLY A 595 7.76 4.90 18.62
C GLY A 595 8.39 3.54 18.98
N LEU A 596 9.16 2.91 18.09
CA LEU A 596 9.88 1.68 18.36
C LEU A 596 11.36 1.94 18.73
N ARG A 597 11.88 1.18 19.69
CA ARG A 597 13.30 1.13 20.03
C ARG A 597 13.90 -0.20 19.60
N ALA A 598 15.14 -0.19 19.12
CA ALA A 598 15.91 -1.42 18.94
C ALA A 598 16.23 -2.02 20.33
N THR A 599 16.13 -3.34 20.50
CA THR A 599 16.62 -3.98 21.72
C THR A 599 18.15 -4.03 21.69
N SER A 600 18.80 -3.96 22.85
CA SER A 600 20.25 -4.18 22.98
C SER A 600 20.66 -5.65 22.82
N ARG A 601 19.87 -6.46 22.10
CA ARG A 601 20.12 -7.86 21.74
C ARG A 601 19.33 -8.26 20.47
N SER A 602 19.09 -7.31 19.56
CA SER A 602 18.17 -7.46 18.42
C SER A 602 18.56 -8.65 17.53
N ALA A 603 17.89 -9.79 17.75
CA ALA A 603 18.03 -10.97 16.91
C ALA A 603 17.42 -10.68 15.53
N VAL A 604 18.06 -11.17 14.48
CA VAL A 604 17.56 -11.05 13.11
C VAL A 604 17.51 -12.43 12.48
N ALA A 605 16.41 -12.70 11.77
CA ALA A 605 16.27 -13.83 10.89
C ALA A 605 15.81 -13.35 9.50
N ALA A 606 16.08 -14.13 8.47
CA ALA A 606 15.63 -13.82 7.11
C ALA A 606 15.36 -15.11 6.35
N ALA A 607 14.45 -15.06 5.38
CA ALA A 607 14.16 -16.16 4.48
C ALA A 607 13.72 -15.64 3.12
N ALA A 608 14.16 -16.32 2.06
CA ALA A 608 13.65 -16.10 0.71
C ALA A 608 12.27 -16.75 0.59
N LEU A 609 11.30 -15.98 0.10
CA LEU A 609 9.97 -16.46 -0.28
C LEU A 609 9.94 -16.86 -1.77
N SER A 610 10.73 -16.17 -2.58
CA SER A 610 10.99 -16.47 -3.99
C SER A 610 12.40 -15.96 -4.36
N LEU A 611 12.82 -16.11 -5.62
CA LEU A 611 14.11 -15.58 -6.09
C LEU A 611 14.22 -14.05 -6.03
N ASP A 612 13.08 -13.35 -6.01
CA ASP A 612 12.99 -11.88 -6.03
C ASP A 612 12.32 -11.29 -4.77
N THR A 613 11.84 -12.15 -3.85
CA THR A 613 11.15 -11.73 -2.63
C THR A 613 11.79 -12.33 -1.39
N LEU A 614 12.17 -11.44 -0.47
CA LEU A 614 12.74 -11.76 0.83
C LEU A 614 11.80 -11.29 1.94
N VAL A 615 11.73 -12.02 3.06
CA VAL A 615 11.20 -11.50 4.32
C VAL A 615 12.28 -11.52 5.40
N ALA A 616 12.42 -10.41 6.12
CA ALA A 616 13.33 -10.26 7.26
C ALA A 616 12.53 -10.02 8.55
N PHE A 617 13.06 -10.50 9.66
CA PHE A 617 12.42 -10.49 10.98
C PHE A 617 13.38 -9.92 12.03
N THR A 618 12.86 -9.16 13.00
CA THR A 618 13.65 -8.67 14.13
C THR A 618 12.81 -8.50 15.40
N VAL A 619 13.44 -8.46 16.58
CA VAL A 619 12.77 -8.15 17.86
C VAL A 619 13.10 -6.72 18.28
N GLY A 620 12.09 -5.85 18.28
CA GLY A 620 12.17 -4.48 18.79
C GLY A 620 11.37 -4.29 20.08
N GLU A 621 11.33 -3.07 20.60
CA GLU A 621 10.51 -2.64 21.74
C GLU A 621 9.47 -1.61 21.31
N ARG A 622 8.19 -1.88 21.60
CA ARG A 622 7.08 -0.92 21.42
C ARG A 622 6.42 -0.64 22.79
N PRO A 623 5.92 0.58 23.07
CA PRO A 623 5.14 0.84 24.27
C PRO A 623 3.87 -0.04 24.36
N ASP A 624 3.65 -0.66 25.52
CA ASP A 624 2.40 -1.34 25.86
C ASP A 624 1.27 -0.32 26.13
N ALA A 625 0.06 -0.81 26.44
CA ALA A 625 -1.08 0.03 26.78
C ALA A 625 -0.88 0.95 28.01
N HIS A 626 0.22 0.77 28.76
CA HIS A 626 0.60 1.58 29.92
C HIS A 626 1.88 2.41 29.64
N GLY A 627 2.35 2.47 28.39
CA GLY A 627 3.52 3.23 27.97
C GLY A 627 4.88 2.58 28.27
N ARG A 628 4.91 1.31 28.70
CA ARG A 628 6.15 0.59 29.07
C ARG A 628 6.71 -0.15 27.84
N PRO A 629 8.04 -0.18 27.61
CA PRO A 629 8.61 -0.93 26.50
C PRO A 629 8.29 -2.43 26.62
N ALA A 630 7.74 -3.00 25.54
CA ALA A 630 7.40 -4.41 25.42
C ALA A 630 8.04 -5.01 24.16
N PRO A 631 8.74 -6.15 24.27
CA PRO A 631 9.31 -6.86 23.13
C PRO A 631 8.23 -7.18 22.08
N THR A 632 8.51 -6.83 20.83
CA THR A 632 7.61 -6.92 19.68
C THR A 632 8.36 -7.54 18.51
N LEU A 633 7.79 -8.60 17.92
CA LEU A 633 8.29 -9.17 16.68
C LEU A 633 7.90 -8.25 15.51
N LEU A 634 8.86 -8.00 14.62
CA LEU A 634 8.68 -7.15 13.46
C LEU A 634 9.05 -7.93 12.19
N THR A 635 8.33 -7.66 11.11
CA THR A 635 8.56 -8.23 9.78
C THR A 635 8.65 -7.12 8.73
N ALA A 636 9.55 -7.30 7.77
CA ALA A 636 9.67 -6.45 6.58
C ALA A 636 9.90 -7.32 5.34
N THR A 637 9.28 -6.93 4.22
CA THR A 637 9.40 -7.64 2.94
C THR A 637 10.25 -6.81 1.97
N ARG A 638 11.26 -7.40 1.33
CA ARG A 638 11.95 -6.83 0.17
C ARG A 638 11.35 -7.47 -1.08
N SER A 639 10.74 -6.68 -1.96
CA SER A 639 10.40 -7.10 -3.32
C SER A 639 10.49 -5.93 -4.30
N PHE A 640 11.10 -6.19 -5.46
CA PHE A 640 11.09 -5.24 -6.58
C PHE A 640 9.71 -5.12 -7.22
N ASP A 641 8.85 -6.12 -7.02
CA ASP A 641 7.47 -6.06 -7.43
C ASP A 641 6.66 -5.18 -6.45
N PRO A 642 6.10 -4.02 -6.86
CA PRO A 642 5.21 -3.20 -6.02
C PRO A 642 4.04 -3.98 -5.42
N GLU A 643 3.69 -5.07 -6.07
CA GLU A 643 2.52 -5.90 -5.80
C GLU A 643 2.76 -6.93 -4.69
N VAL A 644 4.01 -7.33 -4.46
CA VAL A 644 4.36 -8.35 -3.46
C VAL A 644 4.65 -7.71 -2.11
N THR A 645 3.90 -8.15 -1.12
CA THR A 645 4.03 -7.81 0.31
C THR A 645 3.77 -9.08 1.12
N ALA A 646 4.54 -9.33 2.19
CA ALA A 646 4.26 -10.37 3.19
C ALA A 646 4.05 -9.77 4.61
N ALA A 647 4.15 -8.44 4.71
CA ALA A 647 4.01 -7.65 5.91
C ALA A 647 2.53 -7.32 6.23
N SER A 648 1.74 -6.96 5.22
CA SER A 648 0.31 -6.63 5.31
C SER A 648 -0.62 -7.84 5.16
N THR A 649 -0.07 -9.06 5.24
CA THR A 649 -0.75 -10.27 4.74
C THR A 649 -1.33 -11.18 5.82
N GLN A 650 -1.27 -10.80 7.10
CA GLN A 650 -1.95 -11.57 8.13
C GLN A 650 -3.47 -11.52 7.89
N ALA A 651 -4.03 -12.62 7.39
CA ALA A 651 -5.48 -12.74 7.27
C ALA A 651 -6.13 -12.59 8.66
N GLN A 652 -7.09 -11.68 8.79
CA GLN A 652 -7.94 -11.54 9.96
C GLN A 652 -8.72 -12.82 10.23
N ARG A 653 -9.21 -13.48 9.17
CA ARG A 653 -9.91 -14.78 9.24
C ARG A 653 -9.56 -15.67 8.05
N GLN A 654 -9.56 -16.97 8.27
CA GLN A 654 -9.43 -18.00 7.23
C GLN A 654 -10.54 -19.03 7.41
N TYR A 655 -11.21 -19.40 6.31
CA TYR A 655 -12.22 -20.47 6.30
C TYR A 655 -12.28 -21.15 4.94
N VAL A 656 -12.90 -22.33 4.90
CA VAL A 656 -13.26 -22.99 3.64
C VAL A 656 -14.66 -22.53 3.25
N GLY A 657 -14.80 -21.99 2.05
CA GLY A 657 -16.06 -21.51 1.51
C GLY A 657 -16.28 -21.89 0.05
N SER A 658 -17.49 -21.64 -0.44
CA SER A 658 -17.90 -21.89 -1.82
C SER A 658 -18.74 -20.73 -2.33
N LEU A 659 -18.51 -20.36 -3.59
CA LEU A 659 -19.32 -19.39 -4.33
C LEU A 659 -20.36 -20.16 -5.15
N ILE A 660 -21.62 -19.76 -5.02
CA ILE A 660 -22.73 -20.34 -5.79
C ILE A 660 -23.47 -19.19 -6.48
N THR A 661 -23.66 -19.29 -7.79
CA THR A 661 -24.41 -18.30 -8.59
C THR A 661 -25.90 -18.28 -8.21
N LEU A 662 -26.63 -17.22 -8.61
CA LEU A 662 -28.06 -17.09 -8.29
C LEU A 662 -28.94 -18.21 -8.90
N ASP A 663 -28.52 -18.85 -9.98
CA ASP A 663 -29.23 -20.00 -10.58
C ASP A 663 -28.84 -21.36 -9.97
N GLY A 664 -28.01 -21.36 -8.92
CA GLY A 664 -27.66 -22.54 -8.12
C GLY A 664 -26.39 -23.26 -8.56
N ARG A 665 -25.72 -22.84 -9.65
CA ARG A 665 -24.45 -23.47 -10.07
C ARG A 665 -23.29 -23.05 -9.19
N MET A 666 -22.41 -24.00 -8.89
CA MET A 666 -21.22 -23.78 -8.07
C MET A 666 -20.05 -23.31 -8.92
N VAL A 667 -19.20 -22.44 -8.37
CA VAL A 667 -17.92 -22.07 -9.00
C VAL A 667 -16.91 -23.19 -8.74
N THR A 668 -16.23 -23.64 -9.80
CA THR A 668 -15.24 -24.73 -9.76
C THR A 668 -14.02 -24.42 -10.63
N VAL A 669 -12.87 -25.03 -10.32
CA VAL A 669 -11.65 -24.90 -11.12
C VAL A 669 -11.53 -26.02 -12.16
N ASN A 670 -11.20 -25.63 -13.38
CA ASN A 670 -10.98 -26.51 -14.52
C ASN A 670 -9.50 -26.92 -14.65
N ASP A 671 -9.05 -27.94 -13.92
CA ASP A 671 -7.74 -28.60 -14.15
C ASP A 671 -7.93 -29.97 -14.84
N ASP A 672 -8.78 -30.04 -15.87
CA ASP A 672 -8.89 -31.23 -16.71
C ASP A 672 -7.93 -31.09 -17.91
N ASP A 673 -6.93 -31.95 -18.03
CA ASP A 673 -5.82 -31.89 -19.01
C ASP A 673 -6.24 -31.80 -20.50
N ALA A 674 -7.53 -31.99 -20.79
CA ALA A 674 -8.10 -32.00 -22.14
C ALA A 674 -8.80 -30.69 -22.55
N VAL A 675 -8.76 -29.63 -21.73
CA VAL A 675 -9.55 -28.40 -21.92
C VAL A 675 -8.67 -27.19 -22.27
N VAL A 676 -9.26 -26.21 -22.96
CA VAL A 676 -8.58 -25.07 -23.61
C VAL A 676 -7.80 -24.16 -22.65
N LEU A 677 -8.23 -24.02 -21.39
CA LEU A 677 -7.59 -23.19 -20.37
C LEU A 677 -7.53 -23.91 -19.00
N PRO A 678 -6.37 -24.51 -18.64
CA PRO A 678 -6.15 -25.10 -17.33
C PRO A 678 -6.21 -24.06 -16.20
N GLY A 679 -6.74 -24.45 -15.05
CA GLY A 679 -6.92 -23.58 -13.88
C GLY A 679 -8.05 -22.54 -14.01
N ALA A 680 -8.71 -22.41 -15.17
CA ALA A 680 -9.78 -21.43 -15.35
C ALA A 680 -10.99 -21.73 -14.44
N LEU A 681 -11.59 -20.68 -13.87
CA LEU A 681 -12.85 -20.82 -13.13
C LEU A 681 -14.01 -20.99 -14.11
N ARG A 682 -14.90 -21.94 -13.83
CA ARG A 682 -16.16 -22.17 -14.55
C ARG A 682 -17.29 -22.44 -13.55
N THR A 683 -18.53 -22.51 -14.03
CA THR A 683 -19.65 -23.05 -13.23
C THR A 683 -19.87 -24.54 -13.48
N THR A 684 -20.41 -25.24 -12.48
CA THR A 684 -20.89 -26.63 -12.61
C THR A 684 -22.11 -26.75 -13.53
N GLY A 685 -22.51 -27.99 -13.80
CA GLY A 685 -23.83 -28.30 -14.37
C GLY A 685 -24.98 -27.90 -13.44
N ALA A 686 -26.22 -28.15 -13.89
CA ALA A 686 -27.44 -27.62 -13.27
C ALA A 686 -27.70 -28.10 -11.82
N GLU A 687 -27.24 -29.29 -11.42
CA GLU A 687 -27.25 -29.74 -10.03
C GLU A 687 -26.04 -30.64 -9.76
N GLU A 688 -25.05 -30.15 -9.00
CA GLU A 688 -23.96 -30.96 -8.44
C GLU A 688 -23.74 -30.63 -6.96
N PHE A 689 -23.05 -31.52 -6.26
CA PHE A 689 -22.71 -31.40 -4.84
C PHE A 689 -21.43 -30.57 -4.66
N ILE A 690 -21.25 -29.88 -3.52
CA ILE A 690 -20.00 -29.15 -3.20
C ILE A 690 -18.87 -30.16 -2.97
N GLY A 691 -18.22 -30.57 -4.05
CA GLY A 691 -17.05 -31.44 -4.07
C GLY A 691 -15.79 -30.72 -3.59
N PRO A 692 -14.61 -31.35 -3.75
CA PRO A 692 -13.34 -30.74 -3.38
C PRO A 692 -12.97 -29.53 -4.25
N ARG A 693 -13.31 -29.53 -5.56
CA ARG A 693 -12.89 -28.48 -6.52
C ARG A 693 -13.70 -27.19 -6.41
N GLU A 694 -14.90 -27.30 -5.83
CA GLU A 694 -15.87 -26.23 -5.56
C GLU A 694 -15.59 -25.51 -4.22
N ARG A 695 -14.53 -25.91 -3.53
CA ARG A 695 -14.12 -25.35 -2.23
C ARG A 695 -12.87 -24.49 -2.39
N PHE A 696 -12.98 -23.28 -1.88
CA PHE A 696 -11.91 -22.31 -1.82
C PHE A 696 -11.52 -22.10 -0.36
N THR A 697 -10.22 -22.07 -0.08
CA THR A 697 -9.74 -21.47 1.16
C THR A 697 -9.82 -19.96 0.97
N VAL A 698 -10.79 -19.33 1.65
CA VAL A 698 -11.00 -17.89 1.63
C VAL A 698 -10.19 -17.27 2.75
N LEU A 699 -9.38 -16.28 2.38
CA LEU A 699 -8.56 -15.48 3.28
C LEU A 699 -9.21 -14.11 3.39
N GLU A 700 -9.78 -13.75 4.54
CA GLU A 700 -10.22 -12.38 4.84
C GLU A 700 -9.02 -11.60 5.37
N LEU A 701 -8.66 -10.54 4.66
CA LEU A 701 -7.37 -9.84 4.80
C LEU A 701 -7.51 -8.59 5.67
N GLU A 702 -8.49 -7.74 5.34
CA GLU A 702 -8.78 -6.49 6.02
C GLU A 702 -10.24 -6.10 5.76
N ASP A 703 -10.97 -5.73 6.81
CA ASP A 703 -12.30 -5.13 6.70
C ASP A 703 -12.21 -3.78 5.95
N VAL A 704 -12.92 -3.66 4.83
CA VAL A 704 -12.99 -2.44 4.02
C VAL A 704 -14.02 -1.50 4.64
N MET A 705 -13.54 -0.64 5.53
CA MET A 705 -14.34 0.31 6.29
C MET A 705 -14.79 1.51 5.43
N ASP A 706 -15.81 1.31 4.58
CA ASP A 706 -16.38 2.34 3.70
C ASP A 706 -17.75 2.90 4.15
N GLY A 707 -18.30 2.38 5.26
CA GLY A 707 -19.54 2.87 5.85
C GLY A 707 -20.83 2.50 5.11
N ASN A 708 -20.77 1.73 4.02
CA ASN A 708 -21.93 1.33 3.21
C ASN A 708 -22.23 -0.19 3.24
N GLY A 709 -21.55 -0.96 4.09
CA GLY A 709 -21.84 -2.38 4.36
C GLY A 709 -20.63 -3.12 4.92
N GLU A 710 -20.77 -4.41 5.27
CA GLU A 710 -19.59 -5.25 5.51
C GLU A 710 -18.95 -5.61 4.16
N LYS A 711 -17.83 -4.94 3.84
CA LYS A 711 -16.92 -5.31 2.76
C LYS A 711 -15.60 -5.77 3.35
N VAL A 712 -14.92 -6.69 2.69
CA VAL A 712 -13.64 -7.24 3.16
C VAL A 712 -12.74 -7.54 1.97
N LEU A 713 -11.44 -7.22 2.11
CA LEU A 713 -10.43 -7.67 1.15
C LEU A 713 -10.25 -9.17 1.30
N VAL A 714 -10.31 -9.92 0.21
CA VAL A 714 -10.18 -11.37 0.19
C VAL A 714 -9.16 -11.86 -0.83
N ALA A 715 -8.63 -13.05 -0.57
CA ALA A 715 -8.02 -13.88 -1.61
C ALA A 715 -8.58 -15.31 -1.52
N LEU A 716 -8.64 -15.98 -2.66
CA LEU A 716 -9.22 -17.31 -2.78
C LEU A 716 -8.16 -18.29 -3.31
N ARG A 717 -7.77 -19.26 -2.48
CA ARG A 717 -6.93 -20.40 -2.89
C ARG A 717 -7.83 -21.57 -3.25
N ALA A 718 -7.69 -22.08 -4.45
CA ALA A 718 -8.50 -23.20 -4.95
C ALA A 718 -7.94 -24.57 -4.53
N ALA A 719 -8.71 -25.61 -4.85
CA ALA A 719 -8.37 -27.01 -4.55
C ALA A 719 -7.07 -27.52 -5.20
N ASN A 720 -6.64 -26.90 -6.31
CA ASN A 720 -5.36 -27.17 -6.96
C ASN A 720 -4.15 -26.57 -6.21
N GLY A 721 -4.39 -25.86 -5.09
CA GLY A 721 -3.36 -25.23 -4.27
C GLY A 721 -2.92 -23.84 -4.73
N LEU A 722 -3.48 -23.31 -5.82
CA LEU A 722 -3.14 -22.02 -6.41
C LEU A 722 -4.19 -20.95 -6.11
N PHE A 723 -3.79 -19.68 -6.16
CA PHE A 723 -4.65 -18.51 -6.02
C PHE A 723 -5.38 -18.19 -7.32
N VAL A 724 -6.66 -17.84 -7.17
CA VAL A 724 -7.45 -17.24 -8.25
C VAL A 724 -6.86 -15.88 -8.59
N SER A 725 -6.58 -15.67 -9.88
CA SER A 725 -5.98 -14.46 -10.44
C SER A 725 -6.90 -13.82 -11.47
N ALA A 726 -6.97 -12.49 -11.44
CA ALA A 726 -7.52 -11.62 -12.48
C ALA A 726 -6.38 -10.85 -13.16
N ALA A 727 -5.44 -11.58 -13.76
CA ALA A 727 -4.22 -11.04 -14.36
C ALA A 727 -4.48 -9.79 -15.25
N GLY A 728 -3.69 -8.74 -15.06
CA GLY A 728 -3.85 -7.47 -15.78
C GLY A 728 -5.05 -6.61 -15.35
N GLY A 729 -5.78 -7.02 -14.31
CA GLY A 729 -6.81 -6.22 -13.64
C GLY A 729 -8.23 -6.61 -14.02
N GLY A 730 -8.39 -7.85 -14.49
CA GLY A 730 -9.59 -8.32 -15.15
C GLY A 730 -9.72 -7.84 -16.60
N GLY A 731 -10.89 -8.07 -17.20
CA GLY A 731 -11.13 -7.94 -18.63
C GLY A 731 -10.99 -9.26 -19.42
N GLY A 732 -10.71 -10.36 -18.73
CA GLY A 732 -10.66 -11.71 -19.27
C GLY A 732 -11.12 -12.73 -18.24
N ALA A 733 -10.84 -14.01 -18.52
CA ALA A 733 -11.16 -15.13 -17.64
C ALA A 733 -10.35 -15.08 -16.33
N LEU A 734 -10.96 -15.59 -15.25
CA LEU A 734 -10.32 -15.80 -13.96
C LEU A 734 -9.63 -17.17 -13.92
N THR A 735 -8.39 -17.25 -13.43
CA THR A 735 -7.60 -18.50 -13.39
C THR A 735 -6.98 -18.75 -12.02
N ALA A 736 -7.19 -19.94 -11.44
CA ALA A 736 -6.47 -20.45 -10.28
C ALA A 736 -5.07 -20.91 -10.69
N SER A 737 -4.18 -19.95 -10.95
CA SER A 737 -2.87 -20.17 -11.58
C SER A 737 -1.68 -19.59 -10.79
N ALA A 738 -1.92 -18.75 -9.79
CA ALA A 738 -0.86 -18.05 -9.07
C ALA A 738 -0.39 -18.84 -7.84
N THR A 739 0.93 -18.99 -7.66
CA THR A 739 1.52 -19.68 -6.49
C THR A 739 1.57 -18.81 -5.24
N GLN A 740 1.42 -17.49 -5.39
CA GLN A 740 1.41 -16.50 -4.31
C GLN A 740 0.30 -15.48 -4.57
N ARG A 741 -0.03 -14.69 -3.55
CA ARG A 741 -1.04 -13.63 -3.62
C ARG A 741 -0.41 -12.28 -3.98
N GLY A 742 -0.84 -11.68 -5.08
CA GLY A 742 -0.69 -10.26 -5.40
C GLY A 742 -2.04 -9.53 -5.49
N PRO A 743 -2.06 -8.30 -6.04
CA PRO A 743 -3.23 -7.48 -6.36
C PRO A 743 -4.18 -8.11 -7.38
N TRP A 744 -3.66 -8.90 -8.33
CA TRP A 744 -4.50 -9.65 -9.27
C TRP A 744 -5.22 -10.83 -8.57
N GLU A 745 -4.64 -11.35 -7.49
CA GLU A 745 -5.19 -12.40 -6.64
C GLU A 745 -5.92 -11.87 -5.39
N THR A 746 -6.04 -10.55 -5.28
CA THR A 746 -6.72 -9.86 -4.17
C THR A 746 -7.99 -9.19 -4.70
N PHE A 747 -9.09 -9.42 -4.01
CA PHE A 747 -10.43 -9.01 -4.41
C PHE A 747 -11.15 -8.31 -3.28
N ILE A 748 -12.18 -7.52 -3.60
CA ILE A 748 -13.13 -6.99 -2.62
C ILE A 748 -14.34 -7.91 -2.64
N LEU A 749 -14.67 -8.51 -1.49
CA LEU A 749 -15.92 -9.22 -1.26
C LEU A 749 -16.89 -8.26 -0.55
N GLY A 750 -17.98 -7.88 -1.22
CA GLY A 750 -19.00 -7.01 -0.65
C GLY A 750 -20.34 -7.72 -0.47
N THR A 751 -20.99 -7.56 0.68
CA THR A 751 -22.34 -8.09 0.92
C THR A 751 -23.42 -7.18 0.36
N MET A 752 -24.48 -7.77 -0.19
CA MET A 752 -25.71 -7.05 -0.56
C MET A 752 -26.58 -6.79 0.68
N ALA A 753 -27.37 -5.71 0.66
CA ALA A 753 -28.18 -5.26 1.81
C ALA A 753 -29.41 -6.13 2.15
N ASP A 754 -29.62 -7.24 1.44
CA ASP A 754 -30.80 -8.12 1.56
C ASP A 754 -30.40 -9.44 2.29
N PRO A 755 -31.28 -10.09 3.07
CA PRO A 755 -30.88 -11.03 4.13
C PRO A 755 -30.42 -12.43 3.67
N GLY A 756 -30.01 -12.59 2.41
CA GLY A 756 -29.74 -13.88 1.76
C GLY A 756 -28.30 -14.40 1.77
N ARG A 757 -27.33 -13.70 2.39
CA ARG A 757 -25.87 -13.92 2.18
C ARG A 757 -25.43 -13.77 0.70
N HIS A 758 -26.11 -12.89 -0.03
CA HIS A 758 -25.71 -12.51 -1.39
C HIS A 758 -24.50 -11.58 -1.29
N ALA A 759 -23.50 -11.83 -2.13
CA ALA A 759 -22.30 -11.02 -2.22
C ALA A 759 -21.86 -10.88 -3.68
N TRP A 760 -21.07 -9.85 -3.94
CA TRP A 760 -20.32 -9.68 -5.18
C TRP A 760 -18.83 -9.73 -4.89
N VAL A 761 -18.04 -10.09 -5.90
CA VAL A 761 -16.57 -10.13 -5.83
C VAL A 761 -16.04 -9.20 -6.92
N SER A 762 -15.12 -8.28 -6.59
CA SER A 762 -14.46 -7.43 -7.60
C SER A 762 -12.94 -7.44 -7.47
N THR A 763 -12.24 -7.16 -8.56
CA THR A 763 -10.83 -6.77 -8.52
C THR A 763 -10.64 -5.45 -7.76
N LEU A 764 -9.41 -5.15 -7.35
CA LEU A 764 -9.02 -3.84 -6.81
C LEU A 764 -9.20 -2.69 -7.83
N THR A 765 -9.22 -3.00 -9.13
CA THR A 765 -9.51 -2.06 -10.23
C THR A 765 -11.02 -1.83 -10.45
N GLY A 766 -11.88 -2.38 -9.58
CA GLY A 766 -13.33 -2.20 -9.63
C GLY A 766 -14.04 -3.01 -10.72
N ARG A 767 -13.44 -4.11 -11.20
CA ARG A 767 -14.09 -5.05 -12.13
C ARG A 767 -14.70 -6.23 -11.39
N LEU A 768 -16.01 -6.36 -11.49
CA LEU A 768 -16.79 -7.43 -10.87
C LEU A 768 -16.58 -8.75 -11.61
N TRP A 769 -16.52 -9.82 -10.84
CA TRP A 769 -16.63 -11.19 -11.33
C TRP A 769 -18.03 -11.40 -11.91
N SER A 770 -18.14 -12.03 -13.07
CA SER A 770 -19.41 -12.32 -13.72
C SER A 770 -19.43 -13.69 -14.37
N VAL A 771 -20.63 -14.21 -14.63
CA VAL A 771 -20.86 -15.40 -15.44
C VAL A 771 -21.92 -15.14 -16.50
N GLU A 772 -21.63 -15.48 -17.76
CA GLU A 772 -22.59 -15.20 -18.84
C GLU A 772 -23.85 -16.08 -18.76
N PRO A 773 -25.02 -15.59 -19.21
CA PRO A 773 -26.29 -16.29 -19.10
C PRO A 773 -26.22 -17.67 -19.78
N GLY A 774 -26.50 -18.72 -19.00
CA GLY A 774 -26.33 -20.11 -19.40
C GLY A 774 -25.12 -20.82 -18.78
N GLY A 775 -24.23 -20.07 -18.09
CA GLY A 775 -23.08 -20.57 -17.34
C GLY A 775 -21.72 -20.15 -17.90
N GLY A 776 -21.68 -19.53 -19.09
CA GLY A 776 -20.45 -19.24 -19.82
C GLY A 776 -19.60 -20.48 -20.15
N GLU A 777 -18.41 -20.28 -20.71
CA GLU A 777 -17.35 -21.30 -20.67
C GLU A 777 -16.48 -21.12 -19.41
N PHE A 778 -16.27 -19.86 -19.00
CA PHE A 778 -15.45 -19.45 -17.86
C PHE A 778 -16.07 -18.24 -17.14
N LEU A 779 -15.73 -18.04 -15.86
CA LEU A 779 -15.98 -16.79 -15.14
C LEU A 779 -15.00 -15.70 -15.61
N THR A 780 -15.47 -14.48 -15.75
CA THR A 780 -14.68 -13.32 -16.16
C THR A 780 -14.72 -12.20 -15.12
N ALA A 781 -13.72 -11.32 -15.12
CA ALA A 781 -13.68 -10.13 -14.25
C ALA A 781 -13.73 -8.84 -15.07
N ASP A 782 -14.83 -8.58 -15.77
CA ASP A 782 -14.96 -7.54 -16.80
C ASP A 782 -16.04 -6.48 -16.52
N ARG A 783 -16.96 -6.73 -15.57
CA ARG A 783 -18.16 -5.92 -15.36
C ARG A 783 -17.93 -4.77 -14.37
N THR A 784 -18.73 -3.71 -14.44
CA THR A 784 -18.55 -2.50 -13.60
C THR A 784 -19.80 -2.12 -12.80
N VAL A 785 -20.88 -2.89 -12.89
CA VAL A 785 -22.13 -2.73 -12.14
C VAL A 785 -22.58 -4.13 -11.72
N ALA A 786 -23.02 -4.30 -10.47
CA ALA A 786 -23.49 -5.58 -9.98
C ALA A 786 -24.96 -5.81 -10.36
N GLY A 787 -25.23 -6.90 -11.07
CA GLY A 787 -26.56 -7.42 -11.39
C GLY A 787 -26.68 -8.89 -11.00
N GLU A 788 -27.58 -9.59 -11.69
CA GLU A 788 -27.87 -11.02 -11.44
C GLU A 788 -26.64 -11.92 -11.65
N TRP A 789 -25.78 -11.56 -12.60
CA TRP A 789 -24.66 -12.38 -13.07
C TRP A 789 -23.36 -12.16 -12.30
N GLU A 790 -23.30 -11.05 -11.55
CA GLU A 790 -22.18 -10.64 -10.69
C GLU A 790 -22.46 -10.97 -9.20
N THR A 791 -23.61 -11.60 -8.91
CA THR A 791 -24.06 -11.92 -7.55
C THR A 791 -23.93 -13.42 -7.25
N PHE A 792 -23.37 -13.73 -6.08
CA PHE A 792 -23.10 -15.07 -5.59
C PHE A 792 -23.59 -15.24 -4.15
N PHE A 793 -24.10 -16.42 -3.81
CA PHE A 793 -24.23 -16.89 -2.44
C PHE A 793 -22.86 -17.34 -1.90
N VAL A 794 -22.49 -16.87 -0.71
CA VAL A 794 -21.25 -17.31 -0.03
C VAL A 794 -21.58 -18.33 1.07
N VAL A 795 -21.23 -19.58 0.81
CA VAL A 795 -21.36 -20.69 1.78
C VAL A 795 -20.05 -20.85 2.55
N GLY A 796 -20.13 -21.22 3.83
CA GLY A 796 -18.96 -21.49 4.69
C GLY A 796 -18.43 -20.29 5.49
N ARG A 797 -18.79 -19.04 5.12
CA ARG A 797 -18.42 -17.84 5.88
C ARG A 797 -18.99 -17.90 7.32
N PRO A 798 -18.15 -17.82 8.38
CA PRO A 798 -18.62 -17.76 9.77
C PRO A 798 -19.55 -16.56 9.98
N SER A 799 -20.46 -16.65 10.96
CA SER A 799 -21.18 -15.45 11.43
C SER A 799 -20.20 -14.54 12.17
N THR A 800 -20.26 -13.23 11.91
CA THR A 800 -19.69 -12.23 12.81
C THR A 800 -20.34 -12.35 14.20
N ALA A 801 -19.54 -12.19 15.25
CA ALA A 801 -19.89 -12.47 16.65
C ALA A 801 -19.52 -11.27 17.53
#